data_AF-A0A1H8YQC4-F1
#
_entry.id   AF-A0A1H8YQC4-F1
#
_cell.length_a   1.000
_cell.length_b   1.000
_cell.length_c   1.000
_cell.angle_alpha   90.00
_cell.angle_beta   90.00
_cell.angle_gamma   90.00
#
_symmetry.space_group_name_H-M   'P 1'
#
loop_
_entity.id
_entity.type
_entity.pdbx_description
1 polymer ?
#
loop_
_entity_poly.entity_id
_entity_poly.type
_entity_poly.pdbx_seq_one_letter_code
_entity_poly.pdbx_strand_id
1 'polypeptide(L)'
;MGTPASARPRIPGWKARAGGVTATVVQLAAVFSVVLLIAGGTHGHLLNAIDMAFSALSVPTSASLVIVLLLVVLGGALRRRKKAALYTLLLFQVAGLLLTLAMQAVLLWAPSLLTLGPRQIRHIPMQVSVLTIADVISVLLILFLLTLRPAFPARLAPGAWRNGLSMLLGGLLVVIVLGWGLSEAFPGHLGDTWERFAWVVNHATGENIQLRRIGVGEGPAWLDVFLDLGATFVATAALYMLFRGVRSRRLRTDDEELRLRRLLAEFGEDDSLGYFATRRDKSVVFAPNGRAAVTYRVLGGTSVASADPIGDPEAWPDAVRAWLDETRSYGWTPGALGASERGAKVYAAAGLKALEFGDEAVLDIREFSLTGPERKSVRQAVKRIERAGYTSRVRRHSEIPDDEMAELLRHAQQWRGAETERGFSMALGRLGDPSDGRSVMVEAYDAEGRLRGMLSFVPWGRRGLSLDLMRRDRDAENGLNEFMVAEVVAAGQQLGAQRISLNFAMFRAVFSEGERIGAGPVLRAWRGVLGVASRFFQLESLYRSNAKYGPDWEPRFLCYSSARRLPRVGIVAGALEGFVPTGRSRSLRLENVGQEFVAEAKRIDESSAKAVPKAARRPEQVRVRVAKLDKLRDLGIDPYPVGFRREDLLGDIVRKYADLGPDSRTGHRVRVAGRVLALRTLGGLCFARIKDFSGELQLMLDARELDLTGWRGGVDLGDHVGVSGRVVTSRRGELSVLVDEWTVTAKCLHPLPDKRKGLTDPETRVRQRYLDLAVNPESAQMLRFRSTVVRAVRERLHQGDYLEVETPMLQTVHGGANARPFVTHINAYDMRMYLRIAPELYLKRLCVAGV
;
A
#
# COMPACT_ATOMS: atom_id res chain seq x y z
N MET A 1 4.42 30.87 2.27
CA MET A 1 3.17 30.49 1.57
C MET A 1 3.51 30.11 0.14
N GLY A 2 3.40 28.83 -0.22
CA GLY A 2 3.62 28.36 -1.59
C GLY A 2 2.28 28.35 -2.34
N THR A 3 2.23 29.02 -3.49
CA THR A 3 1.09 29.00 -4.42
C THR A 3 0.62 27.56 -4.70
N PRO A 4 -0.71 27.28 -4.73
CA PRO A 4 -1.22 25.96 -5.07
C PRO A 4 -0.71 25.56 -6.45
N ALA A 5 -0.07 24.39 -6.54
CA ALA A 5 0.42 23.86 -7.80
C ALA A 5 -0.77 23.59 -8.72
N SER A 6 -1.03 24.50 -9.66
CA SER A 6 -1.93 24.28 -10.79
C SER A 6 -1.61 22.93 -11.41
N ALA A 7 -2.62 22.06 -11.55
CA ALA A 7 -2.48 20.74 -12.15
C ALA A 7 -1.75 20.87 -13.50
N ARG A 8 -0.50 20.39 -13.57
CA ARG A 8 0.28 20.50 -14.81
C ARG A 8 -0.42 19.71 -15.92
N PRO A 9 -0.52 20.25 -17.14
CA PRO A 9 -1.21 19.57 -18.23
C PRO A 9 -0.59 18.20 -18.51
N ARG A 10 -1.45 17.19 -18.74
CA ARG A 10 -1.03 15.82 -19.03
C ARG A 10 -0.16 15.80 -20.28
N ILE A 11 1.05 15.25 -20.16
CA ILE A 11 1.92 15.00 -21.32
C ILE A 11 1.25 13.93 -22.20
N PRO A 12 1.04 14.18 -23.50
CA PRO A 12 0.51 13.17 -24.41
C PRO A 12 1.33 11.87 -24.36
N GLY A 13 0.66 10.72 -24.30
CA GLY A 13 1.31 9.42 -24.13
C GLY A 13 2.37 9.11 -25.19
N TRP A 14 2.16 9.58 -26.43
CA TRP A 14 3.13 9.42 -27.51
C TRP A 14 4.45 10.18 -27.25
N LYS A 15 4.41 11.40 -26.67
CA LYS A 15 5.61 12.17 -26.34
C LYS A 15 6.43 11.48 -25.25
N ALA A 16 5.75 10.90 -24.27
CA ALA A 16 6.40 10.13 -23.21
C ALA A 16 7.10 8.87 -23.78
N ARG A 17 6.44 8.13 -24.68
CA ARG A 17 7.05 6.98 -25.38
C ARG A 17 8.22 7.42 -26.26
N ALA A 18 8.03 8.44 -27.09
CA ALA A 18 9.04 8.98 -28.00
C ALA A 18 10.32 9.39 -27.26
N GLY A 19 10.24 10.15 -26.17
CA GLY A 19 11.46 10.49 -25.42
C GLY A 19 12.16 9.26 -24.79
N GLY A 20 11.44 8.15 -24.56
CA GLY A 20 12.01 6.89 -24.10
C GLY A 20 12.74 6.15 -25.22
N VAL A 21 12.21 6.23 -26.44
CA VAL A 21 12.85 5.75 -27.67
C VAL A 21 14.12 6.56 -27.93
N THR A 22 14.09 7.90 -27.84
CA THR A 22 15.27 8.76 -27.96
C THR A 22 16.40 8.33 -27.01
N ALA A 23 16.07 8.07 -25.74
CA ALA A 23 17.04 7.58 -24.78
C ALA A 23 17.55 6.16 -25.11
N THR A 24 16.82 5.36 -25.90
CA THR A 24 17.23 4.02 -26.33
C THR A 24 18.17 4.08 -27.52
N VAL A 25 17.86 4.92 -28.50
CA VAL A 25 18.73 5.16 -29.66
C VAL A 25 20.12 5.61 -29.20
N VAL A 26 20.21 6.58 -28.29
CA VAL A 26 21.52 7.06 -27.76
C VAL A 26 22.27 5.96 -26.99
N GLN A 27 21.56 5.07 -26.28
CA GLN A 27 22.20 3.95 -25.59
C GLN A 27 22.67 2.85 -26.54
N LEU A 28 21.93 2.60 -27.62
CA LEU A 28 22.36 1.68 -28.68
C LEU A 28 23.60 2.23 -29.40
N ALA A 29 23.67 3.55 -29.63
CA ALA A 29 24.88 4.20 -30.15
C ALA A 29 26.08 4.00 -29.23
N ALA A 30 25.87 4.04 -27.91
CA ALA A 30 26.93 3.77 -26.92
C ALA A 30 27.43 2.32 -27.02
N VAL A 31 26.52 1.35 -27.09
CA VAL A 31 26.86 -0.08 -27.27
C VAL A 31 27.58 -0.30 -28.60
N PHE A 32 27.10 0.34 -29.67
CA PHE A 32 27.74 0.26 -30.98
C PHE A 32 29.15 0.84 -30.95
N SER A 33 29.37 1.98 -30.27
CA SER A 33 30.71 2.56 -30.09
C SER A 33 31.67 1.62 -29.35
N VAL A 34 31.18 0.82 -28.39
CA VAL A 34 31.98 -0.25 -27.76
C VAL A 34 32.32 -1.35 -28.74
N VAL A 35 31.39 -1.74 -29.62
CA VAL A 35 31.65 -2.73 -30.69
C VAL A 35 32.72 -2.21 -31.64
N LEU A 36 32.65 -0.93 -32.06
CA LEU A 36 33.68 -0.31 -32.90
C LEU A 36 35.05 -0.31 -32.21
N LEU A 37 35.08 -0.02 -30.90
CA LEU A 37 36.31 -0.04 -30.09
C LEU A 37 36.94 -1.45 -30.04
N ILE A 38 36.13 -2.50 -29.90
CA ILE A 38 36.61 -3.90 -29.86
C ILE A 38 37.03 -4.39 -31.26
N ALA A 39 36.35 -3.95 -32.31
CA ALA A 39 36.58 -4.38 -33.69
C ALA A 39 37.88 -3.84 -34.30
N GLY A 40 38.59 -2.92 -33.65
CA GLY A 40 39.95 -2.53 -34.03
C GLY A 40 40.08 -1.85 -35.40
N GLY A 41 39.06 -1.12 -35.84
CA GLY A 41 39.12 -0.26 -37.04
C GLY A 41 38.88 -0.95 -38.39
N THR A 42 38.81 -2.29 -38.48
CA THR A 42 38.48 -3.01 -39.72
C THR A 42 36.98 -3.33 -39.79
N HIS A 43 36.22 -2.43 -40.41
CA HIS A 43 34.76 -2.52 -40.45
C HIS A 43 34.27 -3.31 -41.68
N GLY A 44 33.58 -4.44 -41.47
CA GLY A 44 32.80 -5.10 -42.51
C GLY A 44 31.59 -4.26 -42.96
N HIS A 45 30.99 -4.59 -44.12
CA HIS A 45 29.88 -3.83 -44.71
C HIS A 45 28.71 -3.55 -43.75
N LEU A 46 28.42 -4.48 -42.83
CA LEU A 46 27.36 -4.34 -41.83
C LEU A 46 27.65 -3.22 -40.82
N LEU A 47 28.88 -3.13 -40.29
CA LEU A 47 29.23 -2.10 -39.31
C LEU A 47 29.21 -0.71 -39.95
N ASN A 48 29.68 -0.59 -41.19
CA ASN A 48 29.62 0.68 -41.94
C ASN A 48 28.18 1.13 -42.20
N ALA A 49 27.27 0.19 -42.50
CA ALA A 49 25.86 0.52 -42.69
C ALA A 49 25.20 1.03 -41.39
N ILE A 50 25.54 0.44 -40.24
CA ILE A 50 25.03 0.85 -38.93
C ILE A 50 25.60 2.22 -38.53
N ASP A 51 26.89 2.45 -38.75
CA ASP A 51 27.54 3.74 -38.47
C ASP A 51 26.97 4.88 -39.33
N MET A 52 26.70 4.60 -40.62
CA MET A 52 26.01 5.53 -41.50
C MET A 52 24.59 5.86 -41.00
N ALA A 53 23.88 4.90 -40.41
CA ALA A 53 22.56 5.14 -39.83
C ALA A 53 22.63 6.04 -38.57
N PHE A 54 23.61 5.85 -37.68
CA PHE A 54 23.81 6.74 -36.53
C PHE A 54 24.28 8.14 -36.93
N SER A 55 25.15 8.21 -37.95
CA SER A 55 25.60 9.47 -38.56
C SER A 55 24.45 10.25 -39.20
N ALA A 56 23.52 9.57 -39.90
CA ALA A 56 22.31 10.20 -40.42
C ALA A 56 21.37 10.71 -39.32
N LEU A 57 21.44 10.10 -38.13
CA LEU A 57 20.74 10.58 -36.93
C LEU A 57 21.56 11.60 -36.14
N SER A 58 22.73 12.06 -36.64
CA SER A 58 23.63 13.00 -35.98
C SER A 58 23.96 12.60 -34.53
N VAL A 59 24.09 11.30 -34.27
CA VAL A 59 24.57 10.76 -33.00
C VAL A 59 26.03 10.35 -33.20
N PRO A 60 26.99 10.97 -32.50
CA PRO A 60 28.41 10.71 -32.75
C PRO A 60 28.78 9.31 -32.27
N THR A 61 29.01 8.38 -33.20
CA THR A 61 29.54 7.04 -32.94
C THR A 61 30.99 6.98 -33.39
N SER A 62 31.87 6.45 -32.54
CA SER A 62 33.28 6.27 -32.86
C SER A 62 33.91 5.21 -31.97
N ALA A 63 35.07 4.70 -32.38
CA ALA A 63 35.92 3.82 -31.57
C ALA A 63 36.68 4.60 -30.48
N SER A 64 36.00 5.49 -29.74
CA SER A 64 36.58 6.33 -28.69
C SER A 64 35.93 6.06 -27.35
N LEU A 65 36.75 5.81 -26.32
CA LEU A 65 36.28 5.62 -24.95
C LEU A 65 35.53 6.85 -24.41
N VAL A 66 35.95 8.06 -24.81
CA VAL A 66 35.29 9.33 -24.48
C VAL A 66 33.85 9.33 -24.99
N ILE A 67 33.65 8.96 -26.26
CA ILE A 67 32.34 8.95 -26.91
C ILE A 67 31.44 7.86 -26.32
N VAL A 68 31.97 6.67 -26.05
CA VAL A 68 31.25 5.61 -25.33
C VAL A 68 30.70 6.14 -24.00
N LEU A 69 31.55 6.72 -23.15
CA LEU A 69 31.13 7.21 -21.83
C LEU A 69 30.16 8.39 -21.95
N LEU A 70 30.38 9.29 -22.90
CA LEU A 70 29.49 10.41 -23.17
C LEU A 70 28.08 9.93 -23.53
N LEU A 71 27.95 8.97 -24.46
CA LEU A 71 26.67 8.40 -24.87
C LEU A 71 26.01 7.59 -23.77
N VAL A 72 26.78 6.83 -22.97
CA VAL A 72 26.26 6.11 -21.78
C VAL A 72 25.63 7.09 -20.79
N VAL A 73 26.36 8.16 -20.45
CA VAL A 73 25.91 9.16 -19.46
C VAL A 73 24.74 9.97 -20.01
N LEU A 74 24.82 10.44 -21.26
CA LEU A 74 23.76 11.19 -21.94
C LEU A 74 22.48 10.35 -22.09
N GLY A 75 22.61 9.10 -22.57
CA GLY A 75 21.50 8.15 -22.67
C GLY A 75 20.86 7.84 -21.31
N GLY A 76 21.68 7.67 -20.28
CA GLY A 76 21.22 7.54 -18.89
C GLY A 76 20.46 8.77 -18.38
N ALA A 77 20.93 9.98 -18.71
CA ALA A 77 20.31 11.24 -18.34
C ALA A 77 18.98 11.49 -19.09
N LEU A 78 18.92 11.19 -20.39
CA LEU A 78 17.71 11.20 -21.20
C LEU A 78 16.67 10.21 -20.65
N ARG A 79 17.09 9.01 -20.24
CA ARG A 79 16.22 8.00 -19.63
C ARG A 79 15.62 8.45 -18.29
N ARG A 80 16.34 9.29 -17.56
CA ARG A 80 15.88 9.98 -16.34
C ARG A 80 15.09 11.26 -16.63
N ARG A 81 14.78 11.54 -17.90
CA ARG A 81 13.96 12.66 -18.36
C ARG A 81 14.54 14.03 -17.99
N LYS A 82 15.87 14.15 -17.94
CA LYS A 82 16.57 15.40 -17.63
C LYS A 82 16.48 16.36 -18.81
N LYS A 83 15.99 17.58 -18.54
CA LYS A 83 15.84 18.62 -19.56
C LYS A 83 17.19 18.99 -20.20
N ALA A 84 18.24 19.07 -19.39
CA ALA A 84 19.59 19.36 -19.87
C ALA A 84 20.11 18.32 -20.86
N ALA A 85 19.80 17.04 -20.67
CA ALA A 85 20.24 15.99 -21.59
C ALA A 85 19.59 16.14 -22.97
N LEU A 86 18.32 16.56 -23.03
CA LEU A 86 17.66 16.90 -24.30
C LEU A 86 18.36 18.08 -24.98
N TYR A 87 18.72 19.12 -24.22
CA TYR A 87 19.44 20.27 -24.78
C TYR A 87 20.87 19.92 -25.22
N THR A 88 21.58 19.06 -24.49
CA THR A 88 22.89 18.54 -24.91
C THR A 88 22.76 17.74 -26.21
N LEU A 89 21.74 16.90 -26.33
CA LEU A 89 21.46 16.19 -27.59
C LEU A 89 21.14 17.17 -28.72
N LEU A 90 20.29 18.17 -28.49
CA LEU A 90 20.00 19.23 -29.47
C LEU A 90 21.25 20.01 -29.87
N LEU A 91 22.16 20.28 -28.93
CA LEU A 91 23.43 20.95 -29.21
C LEU A 91 24.30 20.10 -30.13
N PHE A 92 24.42 18.79 -29.89
CA PHE A 92 25.14 17.89 -30.79
C PHE A 92 24.51 17.83 -32.18
N GLN A 93 23.18 17.82 -32.27
CA GLN A 93 22.46 17.84 -33.55
C GLN A 93 22.73 19.12 -34.34
N VAL A 94 22.68 20.27 -33.68
CA VAL A 94 22.96 21.58 -34.30
C VAL A 94 24.43 21.68 -34.70
N ALA A 95 25.35 21.25 -33.84
CA ALA A 95 26.78 21.26 -34.16
C ALA A 95 27.10 20.33 -35.33
N GLY A 96 26.50 19.14 -35.37
CA GLY A 96 26.62 18.20 -36.50
C GLY A 96 26.12 18.82 -37.81
N LEU A 97 24.92 19.42 -37.80
CA LEU A 97 24.35 20.13 -38.94
C LEU A 97 25.25 21.28 -39.44
N LEU A 98 25.82 22.07 -38.52
CA LEU A 98 26.74 23.15 -38.91
C LEU A 98 28.03 22.61 -39.52
N LEU A 99 28.54 21.49 -39.00
CA LEU A 99 29.74 20.84 -39.52
C LEU A 99 29.50 20.25 -40.92
N THR A 100 28.36 19.61 -41.16
CA THR A 100 28.00 19.06 -42.48
C THR A 100 27.77 20.17 -43.50
N LEU A 101 27.09 21.26 -43.13
CA LEU A 101 26.94 22.45 -43.97
C LEU A 101 28.28 23.11 -44.29
N ALA A 102 29.18 23.21 -43.32
CA ALA A 102 30.54 23.72 -43.55
C ALA A 102 31.32 22.81 -44.51
N MET A 103 31.23 21.48 -44.34
CA MET A 103 31.86 20.51 -45.24
C MET A 103 31.30 20.61 -46.67
N GLN A 104 29.98 20.77 -46.82
CA GLN A 104 29.37 21.01 -48.13
C GLN A 104 29.87 22.31 -48.77
N ALA A 105 29.98 23.38 -47.98
CA ALA A 105 30.51 24.65 -48.46
C ALA A 105 31.95 24.50 -48.96
N VAL A 106 32.81 23.77 -48.23
CA VAL A 106 34.17 23.47 -48.70
C VAL A 106 34.15 22.65 -49.99
N LEU A 107 33.32 21.60 -50.08
CA LEU A 107 33.24 20.76 -51.28
C LEU A 107 32.75 21.51 -52.53
N LEU A 108 31.85 22.48 -52.36
CA LEU A 108 31.27 23.26 -53.47
C LEU A 108 32.14 24.47 -53.86
N TRP A 109 32.74 25.17 -52.88
CA TRP A 109 33.37 26.47 -53.09
C TRP A 109 34.89 26.46 -52.98
N ALA A 110 35.47 25.48 -52.29
CA ALA A 110 36.92 25.38 -52.09
C ALA A 110 37.41 23.92 -52.03
N PRO A 111 37.08 23.06 -53.03
CA PRO A 111 37.46 21.65 -53.02
C PRO A 111 38.98 21.42 -53.04
N SER A 112 39.75 22.41 -53.48
CA SER A 112 41.22 22.41 -53.46
C SER A 112 41.82 22.32 -52.05
N LEU A 113 41.06 22.71 -51.00
CA LEU A 113 41.49 22.60 -49.60
C LEU A 113 41.52 21.16 -49.08
N LEU A 114 40.84 20.21 -49.75
CA LEU A 114 40.64 18.84 -49.25
C LEU A 114 41.61 17.80 -49.82
N THR A 115 42.64 18.19 -50.58
CA THR A 115 43.63 17.27 -51.20
C THR A 115 42.97 16.06 -51.90
N LEU A 116 41.93 16.31 -52.71
CA LEU A 116 41.11 15.26 -53.33
C LEU A 116 41.75 14.73 -54.62
N GLY A 117 41.79 13.41 -54.79
CA GLY A 117 42.25 12.77 -56.03
C GLY A 117 41.22 12.83 -57.17
N PRO A 118 41.62 12.56 -58.43
CA PRO A 118 40.75 12.71 -59.62
C PRO A 118 39.44 11.90 -59.55
N ARG A 119 39.49 10.71 -58.93
CA ARG A 119 38.30 9.87 -58.70
C ARG A 119 37.35 10.49 -57.68
N GLN A 120 37.85 11.15 -56.64
CA GLN A 120 37.02 11.75 -55.59
C GLN A 120 36.31 13.01 -56.11
N ILE A 121 37.00 13.81 -56.94
CA ILE A 121 36.42 15.00 -57.59
C ILE A 121 35.19 14.62 -58.43
N ARG A 122 35.23 13.49 -59.15
CA ARG A 122 34.09 13.00 -59.96
C ARG A 122 32.86 12.61 -59.13
N HIS A 123 33.02 12.31 -57.85
CA HIS A 123 31.92 11.90 -56.95
C HIS A 123 31.40 13.03 -56.05
N ILE A 124 31.90 14.27 -56.19
CA ILE A 124 31.46 15.41 -55.38
C ILE A 124 29.93 15.63 -55.45
N PRO A 125 29.26 15.62 -56.63
CA PRO A 125 27.80 15.84 -56.69
C PRO A 125 26.99 14.80 -55.90
N MET A 126 27.42 13.55 -55.95
CA MET A 126 26.82 12.47 -55.17
C MET A 126 27.05 12.67 -53.66
N GLN A 127 28.27 13.06 -53.25
CA GLN A 127 28.59 13.34 -51.85
C GLN A 127 27.79 14.52 -51.30
N VAL A 128 27.68 15.62 -52.05
CA VAL A 128 26.86 16.78 -51.67
C VAL A 128 25.38 16.38 -51.55
N SER A 129 24.88 15.54 -52.46
CA SER A 129 23.49 15.05 -52.39
C SER A 129 23.23 14.23 -51.12
N VAL A 130 24.16 13.35 -50.74
CA VAL A 130 24.08 12.56 -49.49
C VAL A 130 24.12 13.46 -48.26
N LEU A 131 25.03 14.44 -48.22
CA LEU A 131 25.10 15.41 -47.13
C LEU A 131 23.82 16.25 -47.03
N THR A 132 23.23 16.65 -48.17
CA THR A 132 21.98 17.43 -48.20
C THR A 132 20.82 16.63 -47.61
N ILE A 133 20.72 15.34 -47.93
CA ILE A 133 19.72 14.44 -47.33
C ILE A 133 19.93 14.35 -45.81
N ALA A 134 21.18 14.21 -45.36
CA ALA A 134 21.51 14.16 -43.93
C ALA A 134 21.15 15.46 -43.19
N ASP A 135 21.33 16.63 -43.84
CA ASP A 135 20.96 17.92 -43.28
C ASP A 135 19.44 18.07 -43.12
N VAL A 136 18.67 17.65 -44.13
CA VAL A 136 17.20 17.62 -44.05
C VAL A 136 16.73 16.72 -42.91
N ILE A 137 17.30 15.53 -42.78
CA ILE A 137 16.99 14.61 -41.67
C ILE A 137 17.33 15.26 -40.32
N SER A 138 18.49 15.90 -40.21
CA SER A 138 18.94 16.58 -38.98
C SER A 138 17.99 17.72 -38.59
N VAL A 139 17.55 18.55 -39.55
CA VAL A 139 16.56 19.62 -39.29
C VAL A 139 15.23 19.03 -38.80
N LEU A 140 14.72 17.99 -39.45
CA LEU A 140 13.49 17.32 -39.02
C LEU A 140 13.63 16.71 -37.62
N LEU A 141 14.78 16.11 -37.32
CA LEU A 141 15.07 15.52 -36.02
C LEU A 141 15.18 16.59 -34.91
N ILE A 142 15.82 17.73 -35.19
CA ILE A 142 15.86 18.89 -34.29
C ILE A 142 14.44 19.38 -33.98
N LEU A 143 13.62 19.62 -35.01
CA LEU A 143 12.23 20.04 -34.85
C LEU A 143 11.44 19.02 -34.02
N PHE A 144 11.60 17.73 -34.30
CA PHE A 144 10.98 16.65 -33.54
C PHE A 144 11.40 16.65 -32.07
N LEU A 145 12.70 16.73 -31.77
CA LEU A 145 13.24 16.78 -30.41
C LEU A 145 12.74 18.02 -29.64
N LEU A 146 12.55 19.15 -30.31
CA LEU A 146 11.95 20.35 -29.71
C LEU A 146 10.50 20.10 -29.28
N THR A 147 9.71 19.32 -30.03
CA THR A 147 8.35 18.95 -29.63
C THR A 147 8.29 18.05 -28.38
N LEU A 148 9.39 17.33 -28.09
CA LEU A 148 9.53 16.44 -26.94
C LEU A 148 9.93 17.15 -25.65
N ARG A 149 10.20 18.47 -25.66
CA ARG A 149 10.53 19.27 -24.45
C ARG A 149 9.65 18.97 -23.23
N PRO A 150 8.30 18.84 -23.33
CA PRO A 150 7.45 18.51 -22.18
C PRO A 150 7.71 17.13 -21.56
N ALA A 151 8.26 16.18 -22.33
CA ALA A 151 8.58 14.83 -21.86
C ALA A 151 9.85 14.76 -20.99
N PHE A 152 10.61 15.86 -20.87
CA PHE A 152 11.84 15.97 -20.08
C PHE A 152 11.70 17.04 -18.97
N PRO A 153 10.81 16.86 -17.98
CA PRO A 153 10.55 17.86 -16.94
C PRO A 153 11.63 17.95 -15.87
N ALA A 154 12.60 17.02 -15.82
CA ALA A 154 13.50 16.92 -14.68
C ALA A 154 14.52 18.06 -14.64
N ARG A 155 14.55 18.77 -13.50
CA ARG A 155 15.41 19.93 -13.22
C ARG A 155 16.84 19.50 -12.83
N LEU A 156 17.81 20.34 -13.18
CA LEU A 156 19.19 20.20 -12.70
C LEU A 156 19.35 20.76 -11.28
N ALA A 157 20.37 20.30 -10.56
CA ALA A 157 20.78 20.96 -9.33
C ALA A 157 21.20 22.43 -9.61
N PRO A 158 20.90 23.38 -8.70
CA PRO A 158 21.40 24.74 -8.82
C PRO A 158 22.93 24.73 -9.00
N GLY A 159 23.43 25.54 -9.95
CA GLY A 159 24.87 25.62 -10.26
C GLY A 159 25.46 24.41 -11.00
N ALA A 160 24.70 23.33 -11.27
CA ALA A 160 25.24 22.13 -11.94
C ALA A 160 25.85 22.44 -13.31
N TRP A 161 25.25 23.35 -14.08
CA TRP A 161 25.77 23.74 -15.38
C TRP A 161 27.11 24.48 -15.27
N ARG A 162 27.23 25.42 -14.32
CA ARG A 162 28.47 26.18 -14.07
C ARG A 162 29.58 25.25 -13.62
N ASN A 163 29.28 24.36 -12.67
CA ASN A 163 30.26 23.42 -12.13
C ASN A 163 30.69 22.37 -13.15
N GLY A 164 29.75 21.89 -13.98
CA GLY A 164 30.06 20.97 -15.08
C GLY A 164 30.94 21.63 -16.13
N LEU A 165 30.63 22.88 -16.52
CA LEU A 165 31.43 23.64 -17.47
C LEU A 165 32.81 24.00 -16.91
N SER A 166 32.90 24.39 -15.64
CA SER A 166 34.19 24.68 -14.99
C SER A 166 35.05 23.42 -14.86
N MET A 167 34.44 22.26 -14.56
CA MET A 167 35.16 20.98 -14.55
C MET A 167 35.66 20.61 -15.95
N LEU A 168 34.86 20.85 -16.99
CA LEU A 168 35.26 20.57 -18.37
C LEU A 168 36.43 21.47 -18.80
N LEU A 169 36.25 22.80 -18.72
CA LEU A 169 37.26 23.76 -19.19
C LEU A 169 38.53 23.71 -18.34
N GLY A 170 38.39 23.69 -17.01
CA GLY A 170 39.53 23.64 -16.09
C GLY A 170 40.26 22.30 -16.15
N GLY A 171 39.53 21.18 -16.22
CA GLY A 171 40.13 19.86 -16.36
C GLY A 171 40.84 19.68 -17.70
N LEU A 172 40.25 20.17 -18.80
CA LEU A 172 40.85 20.07 -20.13
C LEU A 172 42.10 20.94 -20.24
N LEU A 173 42.09 22.13 -19.64
CA LEU A 173 43.26 22.99 -19.55
C LEU A 173 44.41 22.27 -18.80
N VAL A 174 44.12 21.58 -17.71
CA VAL A 174 45.13 20.79 -16.97
C VAL A 174 45.70 19.66 -17.83
N VAL A 175 44.85 18.91 -18.55
CA VAL A 175 45.29 17.85 -19.47
C VAL A 175 46.17 18.42 -20.58
N ILE A 176 45.78 19.56 -21.17
CA ILE A 176 46.55 20.21 -22.25
C ILE A 176 47.89 20.72 -21.74
N VAL A 177 47.94 21.41 -20.59
CA VAL A 177 49.18 21.96 -20.04
C VAL A 177 50.16 20.86 -19.63
N LEU A 178 49.67 19.82 -18.92
CA LEU A 178 50.51 18.69 -18.54
C LEU A 178 50.96 17.89 -19.75
N GLY A 179 50.06 17.67 -20.71
CA GLY A 179 50.36 16.99 -21.97
C GLY A 179 51.41 17.70 -22.79
N TRP A 180 51.29 19.02 -22.90
CA TRP A 180 52.26 19.84 -23.63
C TRP A 180 53.61 19.87 -22.93
N GLY A 181 53.65 20.02 -21.60
CA GLY A 181 54.91 19.93 -20.85
C GLY A 181 55.59 18.57 -20.97
N LEU A 182 54.82 17.48 -20.99
CA LEU A 182 55.33 16.13 -21.20
C LEU A 182 55.79 15.88 -22.65
N SER A 183 55.12 16.45 -23.65
CA SER A 183 55.54 16.34 -25.04
C SER A 183 56.79 17.18 -25.36
N GLU A 184 57.08 18.23 -24.59
CA GLU A 184 58.37 18.91 -24.65
C GLU A 184 59.53 18.05 -24.11
N ALA A 185 59.28 17.30 -23.03
CA ALA A 185 60.28 16.41 -22.44
C ALA A 185 60.45 15.09 -23.22
N PHE A 186 59.38 14.60 -23.85
CA PHE A 186 59.33 13.34 -24.61
C PHE A 186 58.66 13.55 -25.97
N PRO A 187 59.34 14.21 -26.94
CA PRO A 187 58.72 14.64 -28.19
C PRO A 187 58.43 13.52 -29.19
N GLY A 188 59.11 12.37 -29.10
CA GLY A 188 58.92 11.27 -30.07
C GLY A 188 59.24 11.72 -31.50
N HIS A 189 58.26 11.64 -32.40
CA HIS A 189 58.36 12.09 -33.79
C HIS A 189 57.63 13.43 -34.05
N LEU A 190 57.22 14.14 -33.00
CA LEU A 190 56.60 15.46 -33.11
C LEU A 190 57.67 16.52 -33.37
N GLY A 191 57.44 17.38 -34.37
CA GLY A 191 58.38 18.41 -34.80
C GLY A 191 58.45 19.57 -33.80
N ASP A 192 57.99 20.73 -34.23
CA ASP A 192 58.09 21.98 -33.48
C ASP A 192 57.09 22.07 -32.31
N THR A 193 57.28 23.07 -31.45
CA THR A 193 56.42 23.32 -30.27
C THR A 193 54.95 23.49 -30.65
N TRP A 194 54.66 24.02 -31.85
CA TRP A 194 53.30 24.17 -32.34
C TRP A 194 52.68 22.81 -32.70
N GLU A 195 53.39 21.94 -33.42
CA GLU A 195 52.94 20.57 -33.69
C GLU A 195 52.66 19.80 -32.41
N ARG A 196 53.52 19.93 -31.40
CA ARG A 196 53.34 19.30 -30.07
C ARG A 196 52.09 19.80 -29.37
N PHE A 197 51.86 21.11 -29.36
CA PHE A 197 50.67 21.70 -28.76
C PHE A 197 49.39 21.29 -29.50
N ALA A 198 49.38 21.38 -30.83
CA ALA A 198 48.26 20.98 -31.67
C ALA A 198 47.91 19.49 -31.50
N TRP A 199 48.93 18.64 -31.39
CA TRP A 199 48.79 17.21 -31.15
C TRP A 199 48.14 16.90 -29.80
N VAL A 200 48.59 17.56 -28.72
CA VAL A 200 48.01 17.41 -27.38
C VAL A 200 46.56 17.92 -27.33
N VAL A 201 46.27 19.07 -27.95
CA VAL A 201 44.91 19.63 -28.00
C VAL A 201 43.96 18.69 -28.76
N ASN A 202 44.43 18.05 -29.83
CA ASN A 202 43.62 17.09 -30.57
C ASN A 202 43.24 15.88 -29.71
N HIS A 203 44.17 15.29 -28.96
CA HIS A 203 43.88 14.20 -28.01
C HIS A 203 42.92 14.66 -26.91
N ALA A 204 43.16 15.85 -26.33
CA ALA A 204 42.30 16.41 -25.31
C ALA A 204 40.84 16.57 -25.80
N THR A 205 40.65 16.91 -27.07
CA THR A 205 39.34 17.07 -27.69
C THR A 205 38.76 15.78 -28.30
N GLY A 206 39.42 14.63 -28.13
CA GLY A 206 38.94 13.32 -28.59
C GLY A 206 39.24 13.01 -30.06
N GLU A 207 40.39 13.46 -30.56
CA GLU A 207 40.95 13.16 -31.88
C GLU A 207 40.03 13.54 -33.07
N ASN A 208 39.23 14.59 -32.91
CA ASN A 208 38.28 15.01 -33.94
C ASN A 208 38.96 15.61 -35.19
N ILE A 209 40.26 15.90 -35.14
CA ILE A 209 41.05 16.41 -36.26
C ILE A 209 42.01 15.30 -36.72
N GLN A 210 41.95 14.96 -38.01
CA GLN A 210 42.88 14.00 -38.63
C GLN A 210 44.24 14.66 -38.88
N LEU A 211 45.00 14.93 -37.82
CA LEU A 211 46.28 15.62 -37.85
C LEU A 211 47.31 15.00 -38.81
N ARG A 212 47.24 13.68 -39.00
CA ARG A 212 48.07 12.91 -39.94
C ARG A 212 47.87 13.33 -41.41
N ARG A 213 46.70 13.84 -41.79
CA ARG A 213 46.45 14.37 -43.15
C ARG A 213 47.04 15.75 -43.39
N ILE A 214 47.39 16.47 -42.33
CA ILE A 214 47.96 17.82 -42.40
C ILE A 214 49.45 17.85 -41.99
N GLY A 215 50.12 16.69 -41.97
CA GLY A 215 51.58 16.59 -41.84
C GLY A 215 52.14 16.53 -40.43
N VAL A 216 51.31 16.49 -39.38
CA VAL A 216 51.77 16.41 -37.99
C VAL A 216 52.20 14.97 -37.64
N GLY A 217 53.36 14.83 -37.00
CA GLY A 217 53.94 13.56 -36.55
C GLY A 217 53.17 12.84 -35.44
N GLU A 218 53.61 11.63 -35.07
CA GLU A 218 53.03 10.84 -33.98
C GLU A 218 53.84 11.04 -32.67
N GLY A 219 53.12 11.21 -31.56
CA GLY A 219 53.70 11.27 -30.23
C GLY A 219 54.08 9.87 -29.70
N PRO A 220 54.71 9.80 -28.51
CA PRO A 220 54.97 8.53 -27.86
C PRO A 220 53.68 7.82 -27.45
N ALA A 221 53.48 6.57 -27.85
CA ALA A 221 52.24 5.81 -27.63
C ALA A 221 51.72 5.77 -26.17
N TRP A 222 52.60 5.87 -25.17
CA TRP A 222 52.19 5.93 -23.76
C TRP A 222 51.54 7.27 -23.40
N LEU A 223 51.96 8.36 -24.05
CA LEU A 223 51.43 9.70 -23.84
C LEU A 223 50.04 9.83 -24.49
N ASP A 224 49.80 9.18 -25.63
CA ASP A 224 48.49 9.07 -26.29
C ASP A 224 47.46 8.52 -25.30
N VAL A 225 47.76 7.35 -24.72
CA VAL A 225 46.91 6.68 -23.74
C VAL A 225 46.68 7.55 -22.50
N PHE A 226 47.72 8.26 -22.04
CA PHE A 226 47.61 9.15 -20.90
C PHE A 226 46.67 10.34 -21.15
N LEU A 227 46.81 11.01 -22.30
CA LEU A 227 45.98 12.14 -22.69
C LEU A 227 44.53 11.73 -22.92
N ASP A 228 44.32 10.60 -23.59
CA ASP A 228 42.99 10.05 -23.83
C ASP A 228 42.29 9.67 -22.53
N LEU A 229 42.97 8.99 -21.61
CA LEU A 229 42.41 8.65 -20.30
C LEU A 229 42.13 9.92 -19.47
N GLY A 230 43.02 10.91 -19.51
CA GLY A 230 42.85 12.19 -18.84
C GLY A 230 41.63 12.97 -19.36
N ALA A 231 41.54 13.14 -20.68
CA ALA A 231 40.41 13.78 -21.34
C ALA A 231 39.09 13.04 -21.09
N THR A 232 39.13 11.71 -21.17
CA THR A 232 38.00 10.83 -20.83
C THR A 232 37.53 11.04 -19.40
N PHE A 233 38.45 11.10 -18.44
CA PHE A 233 38.13 11.32 -17.03
C PHE A 233 37.49 12.70 -16.81
N VAL A 234 38.08 13.76 -17.39
CA VAL A 234 37.55 15.12 -17.31
C VAL A 234 36.15 15.22 -17.92
N ALA A 235 35.96 14.69 -19.12
CA ALA A 235 34.66 14.68 -19.79
C ALA A 235 33.61 13.92 -18.96
N THR A 236 33.99 12.77 -18.39
CA THR A 236 33.10 11.96 -17.54
C THR A 236 32.73 12.69 -16.26
N ALA A 237 33.70 13.32 -15.58
CA ALA A 237 33.47 14.09 -14.37
C ALA A 237 32.61 15.34 -14.63
N ALA A 238 32.87 16.05 -15.74
CA ALA A 238 32.10 17.20 -16.18
C ALA A 238 30.64 16.81 -16.48
N LEU A 239 30.42 15.70 -17.21
CA LEU A 239 29.07 15.19 -17.50
C LEU A 239 28.36 14.71 -16.23
N TYR A 240 29.07 14.06 -15.31
CA TYR A 240 28.53 13.68 -14.00
C TYR A 240 28.06 14.90 -13.21
N MET A 241 28.87 15.98 -13.18
CA MET A 241 28.51 17.24 -12.54
C MET A 241 27.35 17.94 -13.24
N LEU A 242 27.37 18.02 -14.57
CA LEU A 242 26.34 18.64 -15.41
C LEU A 242 24.98 17.98 -15.19
N PHE A 243 24.96 16.64 -15.13
CA PHE A 243 23.74 15.87 -14.89
C PHE A 243 23.52 15.56 -13.41
N ARG A 244 24.19 16.22 -12.48
CA ARG A 244 23.92 15.99 -11.06
C ARG A 244 22.47 16.38 -10.75
N GLY A 245 21.68 15.39 -10.33
CA GLY A 245 20.28 15.60 -9.97
C GLY A 245 20.16 16.44 -8.70
N VAL A 246 19.03 17.13 -8.54
CA VAL A 246 18.70 17.83 -7.29
C VAL A 246 18.71 16.81 -6.14
N ARG A 247 19.57 17.04 -5.14
CA ARG A 247 19.41 16.40 -3.83
C ARG A 247 18.26 17.14 -3.15
N SER A 248 17.09 16.51 -3.04
CA SER A 248 16.12 16.99 -2.06
C SER A 248 16.73 16.73 -0.70
N ARG A 249 17.20 17.81 -0.07
CA ARG A 249 17.38 17.91 1.38
C ARG A 249 16.19 18.64 1.98
N ARG A 250 14.99 18.54 1.39
CA ARG A 250 13.80 19.10 2.01
C ARG A 250 13.45 18.21 3.20
N LEU A 251 14.17 18.41 4.29
CA LEU A 251 13.78 17.91 5.60
C LEU A 251 12.41 18.51 5.88
N ARG A 252 11.53 17.67 6.43
CA ARG A 252 10.20 18.09 6.82
C ARG A 252 10.30 19.14 7.92
N THR A 253 9.40 20.12 7.88
CA THR A 253 9.24 21.15 8.91
C THR A 253 8.34 20.71 10.07
N ASP A 254 8.42 21.38 11.21
CA ASP A 254 7.59 21.10 12.39
C ASP A 254 6.09 21.23 12.08
N ASP A 255 5.67 22.25 11.32
CA ASP A 255 4.27 22.41 10.90
C ASP A 255 3.80 21.25 10.01
N GLU A 256 4.65 20.76 9.12
CA GLU A 256 4.35 19.58 8.29
C GLU A 256 4.22 18.30 9.15
N GLU A 257 5.00 18.16 10.24
CA GLU A 257 4.81 17.07 11.21
C GLU A 257 3.47 17.19 11.94
N LEU A 258 3.11 18.37 12.44
CA LEU A 258 1.84 18.59 13.13
C LEU A 258 0.64 18.28 12.22
N ARG A 259 0.70 18.65 10.94
CA ARG A 259 -0.33 18.27 9.95
C ARG A 259 -0.43 16.76 9.77
N LEU A 260 0.71 16.05 9.65
CA LEU A 260 0.71 14.58 9.58
C LEU A 260 0.11 13.95 10.84
N ARG A 261 0.45 14.46 12.03
CA ARG A 261 -0.11 14.01 13.30
C ARG A 261 -1.62 14.21 13.35
N ARG A 262 -2.15 15.34 12.88
CA ARG A 262 -3.61 15.57 12.76
C ARG A 262 -4.29 14.56 11.84
N LEU A 263 -3.69 14.27 10.69
CA LEU A 263 -4.20 13.25 9.77
C LEU A 263 -4.16 11.84 10.40
N LEU A 264 -3.09 11.50 11.14
CA LEU A 264 -2.98 10.23 11.86
C LEU A 264 -3.98 10.13 13.02
N ALA A 265 -4.24 11.23 13.72
CA ALA A 265 -5.20 11.29 14.81
C ALA A 265 -6.63 10.95 14.33
N GLU A 266 -6.98 11.36 13.10
CA GLU A 266 -8.30 11.12 12.50
C GLU A 266 -8.38 9.81 11.70
N PHE A 267 -7.35 9.47 10.92
CA PHE A 267 -7.37 8.36 9.95
C PHE A 267 -6.32 7.26 10.19
N GLY A 268 -5.54 7.33 11.28
CA GLY A 268 -4.41 6.43 11.53
C GLY A 268 -4.76 5.00 11.97
N GLU A 269 -6.05 4.63 12.05
CA GLU A 269 -6.48 3.27 12.42
C GLU A 269 -6.19 2.21 11.34
N ASP A 270 -6.08 2.64 10.09
CA ASP A 270 -6.03 1.76 8.92
C ASP A 270 -4.64 1.17 8.65
N ASP A 271 -3.56 1.77 9.18
CA ASP A 271 -2.18 1.32 8.93
C ASP A 271 -1.30 1.44 10.19
N SER A 272 -0.83 0.30 10.68
CA SER A 272 0.10 0.17 11.81
C SER A 272 1.46 0.82 11.59
N LEU A 273 1.84 1.04 10.33
CA LEU A 273 3.09 1.73 9.97
C LEU A 273 2.91 3.24 9.83
N GLY A 274 1.67 3.75 9.95
CA GLY A 274 1.32 5.15 9.71
C GLY A 274 2.10 6.12 10.59
N TYR A 275 2.32 5.80 11.88
CA TYR A 275 3.02 6.70 12.80
C TYR A 275 4.49 6.91 12.43
N PHE A 276 5.14 5.92 11.81
CA PHE A 276 6.52 6.06 11.33
C PHE A 276 6.66 7.10 10.20
N ALA A 277 5.56 7.51 9.56
CA ALA A 277 5.55 8.65 8.64
C ALA A 277 6.01 9.95 9.33
N THR A 278 5.94 10.02 10.66
CA THR A 278 6.40 11.18 11.45
C THR A 278 7.92 11.24 11.65
N ARG A 279 8.70 10.30 11.12
CA ARG A 279 10.16 10.31 11.18
C ARG A 279 10.78 11.53 10.47
N ARG A 280 11.69 12.24 11.13
CA ARG A 280 12.27 13.53 10.67
C ARG A 280 13.16 13.46 9.43
N ASP A 281 13.68 12.28 9.08
CA ASP A 281 14.49 12.10 7.86
C ASP A 281 13.66 11.84 6.59
N LYS A 282 12.33 11.89 6.70
CA LYS A 282 11.37 11.80 5.60
C LYS A 282 10.94 13.20 5.15
N SER A 283 10.77 13.35 3.85
CA SER A 283 10.05 14.46 3.22
C SER A 283 8.56 14.10 3.11
N VAL A 284 7.71 15.11 2.92
CA VAL A 284 6.27 14.91 2.76
C VAL A 284 5.72 15.71 1.58
N VAL A 285 4.76 15.13 0.87
CA VAL A 285 3.91 15.82 -0.11
C VAL A 285 2.46 15.65 0.31
N PHE A 286 1.76 16.76 0.48
CA PHE A 286 0.32 16.76 0.74
C PHE A 286 -0.46 16.74 -0.57
N ALA A 287 -1.63 16.11 -0.54
CA ALA A 287 -2.66 16.29 -1.56
C ALA A 287 -3.02 17.79 -1.67
N PRO A 288 -3.46 18.27 -2.84
CA PRO A 288 -3.85 19.68 -3.02
C PRO A 288 -4.93 20.16 -2.04
N ASN A 289 -5.81 19.26 -1.60
CA ASN A 289 -6.88 19.53 -0.62
C ASN A 289 -6.39 19.42 0.85
N GLY A 290 -5.14 19.06 1.09
CA GLY A 290 -4.56 18.89 2.44
C GLY A 290 -5.05 17.68 3.23
N ARG A 291 -5.99 16.88 2.71
CA ARG A 291 -6.63 15.77 3.44
C ARG A 291 -5.83 14.46 3.46
N ALA A 292 -4.78 14.37 2.65
CA ALA A 292 -3.89 13.22 2.62
C ALA A 292 -2.45 13.64 2.32
N ALA A 293 -1.49 12.77 2.62
CA ALA A 293 -0.07 13.00 2.38
C ALA A 293 0.69 11.72 2.06
N VAL A 294 1.76 11.82 1.29
CA VAL A 294 2.74 10.74 1.08
C VAL A 294 4.06 11.17 1.70
N THR A 295 4.59 10.36 2.61
CA THR A 295 5.94 10.56 3.17
C THR A 295 6.94 9.69 2.44
N TYR A 296 8.11 10.23 2.14
CA TYR A 296 9.10 9.56 1.31
C TYR A 296 10.52 10.01 1.63
N ARG A 297 11.52 9.25 1.16
CA ARG A 297 12.92 9.65 1.21
C ARG A 297 13.60 9.39 -0.13
N VAL A 298 14.56 10.25 -0.46
CA VAL A 298 15.33 10.16 -1.71
C VAL A 298 16.73 9.65 -1.43
N LEU A 299 17.10 8.52 -2.02
CA LEU A 299 18.44 7.96 -1.97
C LEU A 299 18.85 7.43 -3.35
N GLY A 300 20.06 7.76 -3.78
CA GLY A 300 20.58 7.30 -5.07
C GLY A 300 19.75 7.69 -6.30
N GLY A 301 18.97 8.78 -6.23
CA GLY A 301 18.04 9.19 -7.30
C GLY A 301 16.79 8.31 -7.43
N THR A 302 16.44 7.59 -6.35
CA THR A 302 15.20 6.86 -6.17
C THR A 302 14.47 7.51 -4.99
N SER A 303 13.19 7.82 -5.18
CA SER A 303 12.29 8.31 -4.14
C SER A 303 11.45 7.13 -3.67
N VAL A 304 11.58 6.75 -2.41
CA VAL A 304 10.82 5.64 -1.81
C VAL A 304 9.81 6.20 -0.82
N ALA A 305 8.53 6.01 -1.10
CA ALA A 305 7.45 6.28 -0.15
C ALA A 305 7.44 5.22 0.97
N SER A 306 7.11 5.64 2.17
CA SER A 306 7.04 4.78 3.36
C SER A 306 5.59 4.41 3.65
N ALA A 307 5.27 3.13 3.60
CA ALA A 307 3.94 2.57 3.89
C ALA A 307 2.81 3.20 3.04
N ASP A 308 1.60 3.24 3.60
CA ASP A 308 0.44 3.83 2.95
C ASP A 308 0.49 5.37 2.95
N PRO A 309 -0.24 6.03 2.03
CA PRO A 309 -0.53 7.44 2.20
C PRO A 309 -1.28 7.69 3.52
N ILE A 310 -0.99 8.82 4.17
CA ILE A 310 -1.56 9.21 5.46
C ILE A 310 -2.77 10.12 5.24
N GLY A 311 -3.85 9.94 6.01
CA GLY A 311 -5.05 10.79 5.96
C GLY A 311 -6.24 10.11 5.26
N ASP A 312 -7.17 10.92 4.75
CA ASP A 312 -8.41 10.46 4.14
C ASP A 312 -8.15 9.56 2.91
N PRO A 313 -8.58 8.29 2.93
CA PRO A 313 -8.40 7.37 1.81
C PRO A 313 -8.98 7.84 0.47
N GLU A 314 -10.02 8.67 0.48
CA GLU A 314 -10.56 9.26 -0.74
C GLU A 314 -9.58 10.25 -1.39
N ALA A 315 -8.70 10.87 -0.60
CA ALA A 315 -7.69 11.82 -1.05
C ALA A 315 -6.32 11.17 -1.34
N TRP A 316 -6.13 9.88 -1.01
CA TRP A 316 -4.88 9.16 -1.30
C TRP A 316 -4.47 9.22 -2.79
N PRO A 317 -5.37 9.05 -3.78
CA PRO A 317 -4.99 9.14 -5.18
C PRO A 317 -4.40 10.51 -5.56
N ASP A 318 -4.88 11.59 -4.94
CA ASP A 318 -4.36 12.94 -5.17
C ASP A 318 -2.97 13.12 -4.54
N ALA A 319 -2.75 12.62 -3.32
CA ALA A 319 -1.44 12.67 -2.66
C ALA A 319 -0.39 11.87 -3.44
N VAL A 320 -0.72 10.65 -3.90
CA VAL A 320 0.16 9.82 -4.71
C VAL A 320 0.47 10.50 -6.04
N ARG A 321 -0.50 11.13 -6.70
CA ARG A 321 -0.27 11.90 -7.92
C ARG A 321 0.67 13.08 -7.69
N ALA A 322 0.47 13.86 -6.64
CA ALA A 322 1.33 14.98 -6.29
C ALA A 322 2.79 14.52 -6.03
N TRP A 323 2.97 13.40 -5.32
CA TRP A 323 4.28 12.80 -5.12
C TRP A 323 4.92 12.32 -6.45
N LEU A 324 4.16 11.66 -7.32
CA LEU A 324 4.65 11.24 -8.63
C LEU A 324 4.99 12.43 -9.54
N ASP A 325 4.31 13.55 -9.43
CA ASP A 325 4.66 14.80 -10.12
C ASP A 325 5.98 15.39 -9.61
N GLU A 326 6.23 15.29 -8.30
CA GLU A 326 7.50 15.69 -7.72
C GLU A 326 8.65 14.77 -8.17
N THR A 327 8.48 13.44 -8.12
CA THR A 327 9.51 12.51 -8.59
C THR A 327 9.85 12.74 -10.08
N ARG A 328 8.85 13.06 -10.92
CA ARG A 328 9.07 13.45 -12.32
C ARG A 328 9.83 14.77 -12.45
N SER A 329 9.51 15.77 -11.63
CA SER A 329 10.15 17.09 -11.66
C SER A 329 11.65 17.04 -11.32
N TYR A 330 12.09 16.01 -10.61
CA TYR A 330 13.50 15.80 -10.26
C TYR A 330 14.15 14.59 -10.96
N GLY A 331 13.40 13.85 -11.77
CA GLY A 331 13.90 12.67 -12.49
C GLY A 331 14.26 11.51 -11.57
N TRP A 332 13.58 11.41 -10.41
CA TRP A 332 13.75 10.30 -9.48
C TRP A 332 12.95 9.07 -9.94
N THR A 333 13.42 7.90 -9.55
CA THR A 333 12.65 6.66 -9.70
C THR A 333 11.69 6.53 -8.52
N PRO A 334 10.36 6.46 -8.72
CA PRO A 334 9.43 6.22 -7.62
C PRO A 334 9.41 4.74 -7.21
N GLY A 335 9.26 4.49 -5.92
CA GLY A 335 8.86 3.23 -5.33
C GLY A 335 8.14 3.47 -3.99
N ALA A 336 7.43 2.49 -3.47
CA ALA A 336 6.82 2.53 -2.13
C ALA A 336 7.15 1.24 -1.38
N LEU A 337 7.46 1.32 -0.10
CA LEU A 337 7.90 0.18 0.71
C LEU A 337 6.99 0.03 1.93
N GLY A 338 6.46 -1.18 2.14
CA GLY A 338 5.62 -1.48 3.31
C GLY A 338 4.16 -1.10 3.14
N ALA A 339 3.69 -0.87 1.91
CA ALA A 339 2.28 -0.52 1.67
C ALA A 339 1.38 -1.69 2.06
N SER A 340 0.24 -1.42 2.69
CA SER A 340 -0.82 -2.41 2.88
C SER A 340 -1.40 -2.81 1.52
N GLU A 341 -2.25 -3.83 1.48
CA GLU A 341 -2.98 -4.19 0.25
C GLU A 341 -3.78 -3.00 -0.30
N ARG A 342 -4.39 -2.19 0.57
CA ARG A 342 -5.19 -1.02 0.17
C ARG A 342 -4.31 0.08 -0.42
N GLY A 343 -3.20 0.44 0.24
CA GLY A 343 -2.26 1.43 -0.29
C GLY A 343 -1.61 0.95 -1.59
N ALA A 344 -1.26 -0.33 -1.68
CA ALA A 344 -0.71 -0.95 -2.88
C ALA A 344 -1.66 -0.82 -4.08
N LYS A 345 -2.97 -1.00 -3.88
CA LYS A 345 -3.99 -0.77 -4.92
C LYS A 345 -3.98 0.68 -5.42
N VAL A 346 -3.81 1.66 -4.52
CA VAL A 346 -3.74 3.08 -4.90
C VAL A 346 -2.44 3.39 -5.67
N TYR A 347 -1.29 2.90 -5.20
CA TYR A 347 -0.03 3.03 -5.91
C TYR A 347 -0.08 2.36 -7.30
N ALA A 348 -0.73 1.20 -7.40
CA ALA A 348 -0.90 0.48 -8.66
C ALA A 348 -1.81 1.25 -9.64
N ALA A 349 -2.93 1.80 -9.16
CA ALA A 349 -3.82 2.65 -9.95
C ALA A 349 -3.11 3.92 -10.47
N ALA A 350 -2.08 4.40 -9.76
CA ALA A 350 -1.25 5.52 -10.18
C ALA A 350 -0.11 5.13 -11.17
N GLY A 351 -0.04 3.87 -11.60
CA GLY A 351 0.90 3.38 -12.62
C GLY A 351 2.16 2.69 -12.08
N LEU A 352 2.20 2.35 -10.78
CA LEU A 352 3.20 1.44 -10.24
C LEU A 352 2.75 -0.03 -10.37
N LYS A 353 3.67 -0.96 -10.15
CA LYS A 353 3.39 -2.39 -9.95
C LYS A 353 3.57 -2.70 -8.47
N ALA A 354 2.81 -3.65 -7.93
CA ALA A 354 2.97 -4.11 -6.55
C ALA A 354 3.51 -5.54 -6.54
N LEU A 355 4.51 -5.79 -5.69
CA LEU A 355 5.04 -7.10 -5.39
C LEU A 355 4.87 -7.31 -3.88
N GLU A 356 4.17 -8.37 -3.49
CA GLU A 356 4.14 -8.80 -2.09
C GLU A 356 5.57 -9.14 -1.66
N PHE A 357 6.05 -8.51 -0.59
CA PHE A 357 7.44 -8.67 -0.16
C PHE A 357 7.58 -9.13 1.29
N GLY A 358 6.48 -9.25 2.04
CA GLY A 358 6.45 -9.90 3.34
C GLY A 358 5.13 -9.64 4.07
N ASP A 359 5.09 -10.01 5.35
CA ASP A 359 3.89 -9.93 6.18
C ASP A 359 4.19 -9.25 7.50
N GLU A 360 3.23 -8.52 8.02
CA GLU A 360 3.24 -7.99 9.38
C GLU A 360 2.58 -8.94 10.36
N ALA A 361 3.17 -9.10 11.55
CA ALA A 361 2.61 -9.91 12.62
C ALA A 361 1.76 -9.04 13.56
N VAL A 362 0.45 -9.22 13.54
CA VAL A 362 -0.50 -8.49 14.38
C VAL A 362 -1.10 -9.41 15.45
N LEU A 363 -1.11 -8.97 16.70
CA LEU A 363 -1.76 -9.64 17.81
C LEU A 363 -3.07 -8.92 18.15
N ASP A 364 -4.20 -9.63 18.22
CA ASP A 364 -5.42 -9.14 18.90
C ASP A 364 -5.29 -9.46 20.39
N ILE A 365 -5.34 -8.42 21.23
CA ILE A 365 -5.18 -8.54 22.69
C ILE A 365 -6.28 -9.42 23.30
N ARG A 366 -7.48 -9.45 22.71
CA ARG A 366 -8.62 -10.23 23.23
C ARG A 366 -8.49 -11.71 22.94
N GLU A 367 -7.78 -12.07 21.86
CA GLU A 367 -7.57 -13.46 21.44
C GLU A 367 -6.24 -14.02 21.92
N PHE A 368 -5.32 -13.15 22.35
CA PHE A 368 -4.03 -13.57 22.87
C PHE A 368 -4.17 -14.24 24.24
N SER A 369 -3.81 -15.52 24.32
CA SER A 369 -3.73 -16.26 25.58
C SER A 369 -2.51 -17.18 25.62
N LEU A 370 -1.88 -17.23 26.78
CA LEU A 370 -0.78 -18.16 27.08
C LEU A 370 -1.27 -19.54 27.53
N THR A 371 -2.55 -19.76 27.80
CA THR A 371 -3.05 -21.02 28.40
C THR A 371 -3.19 -22.18 27.40
N GLY A 372 -3.20 -21.90 26.09
CA GLY A 372 -3.34 -22.92 25.03
C GLY A 372 -2.04 -23.67 24.64
N PRO A 373 -2.14 -24.82 23.95
CA PRO A 373 -1.02 -25.61 23.48
C PRO A 373 -0.25 -24.92 22.34
N GLU A 374 -0.89 -24.12 21.51
CA GLU A 374 -0.26 -23.42 20.37
C GLU A 374 0.90 -22.52 20.80
N ARG A 375 0.78 -21.88 21.97
CA ARG A 375 1.77 -20.95 22.55
C ARG A 375 2.57 -21.57 23.71
N LYS A 376 2.69 -22.91 23.75
CA LYS A 376 3.42 -23.63 24.81
C LYS A 376 4.86 -23.14 24.97
N SER A 377 5.57 -22.89 23.87
CA SER A 377 6.94 -22.39 23.87
C SER A 377 7.05 -21.00 24.51
N VAL A 378 6.15 -20.09 24.15
CA VAL A 378 6.07 -18.73 24.74
C VAL A 378 5.73 -18.82 26.23
N ARG A 379 4.72 -19.60 26.62
CA ARG A 379 4.37 -19.82 28.03
C ARG A 379 5.54 -20.35 28.85
N GLN A 380 6.32 -21.31 28.31
CA GLN A 380 7.50 -21.85 28.98
C GLN A 380 8.61 -20.81 29.13
N ALA A 381 8.81 -19.97 28.12
CA ALA A 381 9.76 -18.87 28.18
C ALA A 381 9.37 -17.83 29.24
N VAL A 382 8.11 -17.38 29.23
CA VAL A 382 7.55 -16.45 30.24
C VAL A 382 7.72 -17.00 31.65
N LYS A 383 7.28 -18.25 31.91
CA LYS A 383 7.42 -18.88 33.23
C LYS A 383 8.87 -19.04 33.69
N ARG A 384 9.83 -19.15 32.76
CA ARG A 384 11.25 -19.21 33.11
C ARG A 384 11.73 -17.86 33.63
N ILE A 385 11.35 -16.78 32.96
CA ILE A 385 11.69 -15.41 33.34
C ILE A 385 11.04 -15.05 34.68
N GLU A 386 9.75 -15.38 34.86
CA GLU A 386 9.05 -15.18 36.15
C GLU A 386 9.74 -15.93 37.30
N ARG A 387 10.17 -17.18 37.10
CA ARG A 387 10.90 -17.96 38.11
C ARG A 387 12.29 -17.41 38.42
N ALA A 388 12.91 -16.73 37.47
CA ALA A 388 14.17 -16.02 37.68
C ALA A 388 13.99 -14.71 38.46
N GLY A 389 12.76 -14.37 38.89
CA GLY A 389 12.48 -13.22 39.74
C GLY A 389 12.36 -11.90 38.97
N TYR A 390 12.19 -11.96 37.66
CA TYR A 390 12.05 -10.76 36.83
C TYR A 390 10.75 -10.01 37.10
N THR A 391 10.80 -8.70 36.99
CA THR A 391 9.63 -7.80 37.05
C THR A 391 9.55 -6.94 35.79
N SER A 392 8.35 -6.45 35.47
CA SER A 392 8.14 -5.56 34.32
C SER A 392 7.41 -4.28 34.71
N ARG A 393 7.70 -3.21 33.98
CA ARG A 393 6.95 -1.95 34.01
C ARG A 393 6.47 -1.64 32.60
N VAL A 394 5.19 -1.33 32.46
CA VAL A 394 4.58 -0.90 31.20
C VAL A 394 3.95 0.47 31.41
N ARG A 395 4.50 1.49 30.75
CA ARG A 395 4.12 2.90 30.97
C ARG A 395 4.18 3.70 29.68
N ARG A 396 3.46 4.81 29.61
CA ARG A 396 3.61 5.76 28.50
C ARG A 396 4.93 6.52 28.64
N HIS A 397 5.51 6.95 27.53
CA HIS A 397 6.72 7.78 27.56
C HIS A 397 6.50 9.08 28.35
N SER A 398 5.29 9.65 28.31
CA SER A 398 4.94 10.84 29.09
C SER A 398 4.91 10.63 30.61
N GLU A 399 4.94 9.39 31.08
CA GLU A 399 4.92 9.01 32.50
C GLU A 399 6.33 8.70 33.02
N ILE A 400 7.35 8.73 32.15
CA ILE A 400 8.74 8.44 32.48
C ILE A 400 9.47 9.76 32.70
N PRO A 401 10.04 10.01 33.89
CA PRO A 401 10.90 11.17 34.16
C PRO A 401 12.09 11.27 33.19
N ASP A 402 12.53 12.49 32.89
CA ASP A 402 13.59 12.74 31.90
C ASP A 402 14.93 12.06 32.25
N ASP A 403 15.26 11.96 33.54
CA ASP A 403 16.46 11.27 34.05
C ASP A 403 16.37 9.75 33.86
N GLU A 404 15.21 9.15 34.16
CA GLU A 404 14.93 7.73 33.90
C GLU A 404 14.97 7.43 32.40
N MET A 405 14.36 8.28 31.56
CA MET A 405 14.40 8.16 30.10
C MET A 405 15.84 8.27 29.56
N ALA A 406 16.67 9.15 30.12
CA ALA A 406 18.08 9.27 29.73
C ALA A 406 18.88 7.98 30.05
N GLU A 407 18.57 7.30 31.16
CA GLU A 407 19.14 6.00 31.49
C GLU A 407 18.70 4.90 30.51
N LEU A 408 17.39 4.83 30.20
CA LEU A 408 16.86 3.90 29.19
C LEU A 408 17.54 4.09 27.83
N LEU A 409 17.76 5.34 27.40
CA LEU A 409 18.45 5.66 26.16
C LEU A 409 19.90 5.21 26.14
N ARG A 410 20.62 5.34 27.26
CA ARG A 410 22.00 4.82 27.39
C ARG A 410 22.03 3.30 27.24
N HIS A 411 21.13 2.57 27.90
CA HIS A 411 21.03 1.11 27.75
C HIS A 411 20.61 0.68 26.34
N ALA A 412 19.65 1.38 25.72
CA ALA A 412 19.24 1.14 24.34
C ALA A 412 20.40 1.28 23.33
N GLN A 413 21.31 2.24 23.59
CA GLN A 413 22.53 2.43 22.80
C GLN A 413 23.60 1.37 23.10
N GLN A 414 23.76 0.96 24.36
CA GLN A 414 24.72 -0.06 24.77
C GLN A 414 24.35 -1.46 24.22
N TRP A 415 23.09 -1.84 24.29
CA TRP A 415 22.57 -3.11 23.76
C TRP A 415 22.38 -3.11 22.24
N ARG A 416 22.88 -2.08 21.55
CA ARG A 416 22.83 -1.99 20.09
C ARG A 416 23.76 -3.03 19.49
N GLY A 417 23.19 -4.01 18.79
CA GLY A 417 23.96 -5.13 18.25
C GLY A 417 24.82 -4.81 17.00
N ALA A 418 24.36 -3.96 16.09
CA ALA A 418 25.04 -3.61 14.83
C ALA A 418 25.33 -2.10 14.75
N GLU A 419 26.38 -1.69 14.03
CA GLU A 419 26.75 -0.28 13.89
C GLU A 419 25.70 0.59 13.17
N THR A 420 24.92 0.01 12.24
CA THR A 420 23.85 0.72 11.52
C THR A 420 22.49 0.48 12.15
N GLU A 421 21.82 1.56 12.52
CA GLU A 421 20.43 1.53 12.98
C GLU A 421 19.49 1.12 11.82
N ARG A 422 18.69 0.08 12.06
CA ARG A 422 17.70 -0.41 11.10
C ARG A 422 16.45 0.46 11.16
N GLY A 423 15.81 0.63 10.02
CA GLY A 423 14.47 1.20 9.93
C GLY A 423 14.34 2.43 9.05
N PHE A 424 13.37 2.38 8.15
CA PHE A 424 12.82 3.50 7.39
C PHE A 424 11.29 3.51 7.50
N SER A 425 10.62 2.43 7.13
CA SER A 425 9.16 2.27 7.25
C SER A 425 8.73 1.79 8.64
N MET A 426 9.67 1.32 9.46
CA MET A 426 9.38 0.44 10.61
C MET A 426 10.09 0.83 11.92
N ALA A 427 10.80 1.96 11.91
CA ALA A 427 11.39 2.52 13.11
C ALA A 427 11.26 4.04 13.05
N LEU A 428 11.02 4.66 14.19
CA LEU A 428 10.90 6.10 14.35
C LEU A 428 12.28 6.72 14.55
N GLY A 429 13.22 6.01 15.17
CA GLY A 429 14.63 6.41 15.29
C GLY A 429 14.87 7.64 16.18
N ARG A 430 13.91 7.96 17.07
CA ARG A 430 13.97 9.05 18.05
C ARG A 430 13.32 8.66 19.38
N LEU A 431 13.73 7.52 19.92
CA LEU A 431 13.27 7.06 21.24
C LEU A 431 13.44 8.18 22.27
N GLY A 432 12.44 8.38 23.14
CA GLY A 432 12.47 9.39 24.20
C GLY A 432 12.21 10.83 23.74
N ASP A 433 11.81 11.05 22.47
CA ASP A 433 11.43 12.40 22.03
C ASP A 433 10.19 12.90 22.79
N PRO A 434 10.21 14.11 23.38
CA PRO A 434 9.10 14.64 24.17
C PRO A 434 7.77 14.76 23.40
N SER A 435 7.83 14.84 22.07
CA SER A 435 6.63 14.89 21.22
C SER A 435 5.96 13.54 21.01
N ASP A 436 6.59 12.43 21.40
CA ASP A 436 6.09 11.07 21.24
C ASP A 436 5.56 10.47 22.56
N GLY A 437 5.06 11.33 23.47
CA GLY A 437 4.62 10.96 24.82
C GLY A 437 3.56 9.85 24.90
N ARG A 438 2.75 9.66 23.85
CA ARG A 438 1.74 8.59 23.77
C ARG A 438 2.34 7.19 23.53
N SER A 439 3.60 7.13 23.07
CA SER A 439 4.33 5.87 22.89
C SER A 439 4.44 5.11 24.21
N VAL A 440 4.57 3.80 24.15
CA VAL A 440 4.58 2.90 25.31
C VAL A 440 5.95 2.26 25.44
N MET A 441 6.51 2.34 26.64
CA MET A 441 7.72 1.62 27.02
C MET A 441 7.34 0.37 27.82
N VAL A 442 8.02 -0.72 27.53
CA VAL A 442 8.05 -1.94 28.35
C VAL A 442 9.46 -2.10 28.84
N GLU A 443 9.63 -2.22 30.15
CA GLU A 443 10.91 -2.37 30.82
C GLU A 443 10.91 -3.72 31.54
N ALA A 444 12.02 -4.43 31.54
CA ALA A 444 12.19 -5.67 32.30
C ALA A 444 13.43 -5.62 33.18
N TYR A 445 13.23 -5.90 34.47
CA TYR A 445 14.25 -5.86 35.51
C TYR A 445 14.48 -7.26 36.07
N ASP A 446 15.72 -7.63 36.35
CA ASP A 446 16.05 -8.88 37.03
C ASP A 446 15.71 -8.84 38.53
N ALA A 447 15.97 -9.94 39.24
CA ALA A 447 15.73 -10.07 40.67
C ALA A 447 16.53 -9.06 41.51
N GLU A 448 17.67 -8.58 41.01
CA GLU A 448 18.49 -7.55 41.66
C GLU A 448 18.03 -6.12 41.31
N GLY A 449 16.97 -5.97 40.51
CA GLY A 449 16.44 -4.67 40.11
C GLY A 449 17.23 -3.99 38.99
N ARG A 450 18.09 -4.70 38.26
CA ARG A 450 18.84 -4.15 37.11
C ARG A 450 18.01 -4.26 35.85
N LEU A 451 18.03 -3.22 35.01
CA LEU A 451 17.36 -3.25 33.71
C LEU A 451 18.06 -4.23 32.78
N ARG A 452 17.33 -5.19 32.22
CA ARG A 452 17.86 -6.23 31.31
C ARG A 452 17.22 -6.23 29.93
N GLY A 453 16.09 -5.54 29.74
CA GLY A 453 15.44 -5.44 28.44
C GLY A 453 14.45 -4.31 28.36
N MET A 454 14.18 -3.86 27.13
CA MET A 454 13.15 -2.88 26.85
C MET A 454 12.51 -3.05 25.46
N LEU A 455 11.22 -2.74 25.37
CA LEU A 455 10.47 -2.56 24.12
C LEU A 455 9.88 -1.16 24.08
N SER A 456 9.87 -0.52 22.91
CA SER A 456 9.13 0.73 22.65
C SER A 456 8.10 0.49 21.56
N PHE A 457 6.89 1.00 21.78
CA PHE A 457 5.79 0.93 20.83
C PHE A 457 5.26 2.33 20.52
N VAL A 458 5.08 2.63 19.24
CA VAL A 458 4.42 3.86 18.77
C VAL A 458 2.91 3.67 18.66
N PRO A 459 2.11 4.74 18.72
CA PRO A 459 0.67 4.66 18.54
C PRO A 459 0.30 4.15 17.13
N TRP A 460 -0.58 3.16 17.04
CA TRP A 460 -1.28 2.80 15.81
C TRP A 460 -2.73 3.27 15.93
N GLY A 461 -3.01 4.42 15.33
CA GLY A 461 -4.30 5.08 15.45
C GLY A 461 -4.65 5.35 16.91
N ARG A 462 -5.86 4.97 17.30
CA ARG A 462 -6.45 5.25 18.61
C ARG A 462 -6.38 4.03 19.52
N ARG A 463 -6.45 2.83 18.95
CA ARG A 463 -6.61 1.55 19.66
C ARG A 463 -5.52 0.52 19.32
N GLY A 464 -4.41 0.94 18.74
CA GLY A 464 -3.32 0.04 18.38
C GLY A 464 -1.98 0.52 18.90
N LEU A 465 -1.04 -0.42 18.98
CA LEU A 465 0.38 -0.17 19.21
C LEU A 465 1.19 -0.85 18.09
N SER A 466 2.30 -0.23 17.69
CA SER A 466 3.21 -0.81 16.69
C SER A 466 4.65 -0.77 17.22
N LEU A 467 5.33 -1.91 17.18
CA LEU A 467 6.67 -2.06 17.74
C LEU A 467 7.69 -1.19 16.99
N ASP A 468 8.31 -0.26 17.71
CA ASP A 468 9.36 0.64 17.21
C ASP A 468 10.75 0.13 17.55
N LEU A 469 10.97 -0.25 18.82
CA LEU A 469 12.26 -0.67 19.32
C LEU A 469 12.15 -1.96 20.13
N MET A 470 13.11 -2.85 19.94
CA MET A 470 13.32 -4.03 20.78
C MET A 470 14.80 -4.13 21.13
N ARG A 471 15.13 -4.08 22.42
CA ARG A 471 16.50 -4.20 22.93
C ARG A 471 16.53 -5.09 24.17
N ARG A 472 17.58 -5.88 24.29
CA ARG A 472 17.86 -6.66 25.49
C ARG A 472 19.35 -6.77 25.71
N ASP A 473 19.71 -6.91 26.97
CA ASP A 473 21.01 -7.37 27.37
C ASP A 473 21.27 -8.77 26.79
N ARG A 474 22.49 -8.98 26.28
CA ARG A 474 22.90 -10.26 25.68
C ARG A 474 23.03 -11.34 26.73
N ASP A 475 23.43 -10.95 27.94
CA ASP A 475 23.65 -11.84 29.08
C ASP A 475 22.37 -12.11 29.88
N ALA A 476 21.22 -11.57 29.42
CA ALA A 476 19.93 -11.81 30.05
C ALA A 476 19.33 -13.17 29.68
N GLU A 477 18.47 -13.63 30.58
CA GLU A 477 17.83 -14.94 30.58
C GLU A 477 17.03 -15.16 29.29
N ASN A 478 17.13 -16.38 28.75
CA ASN A 478 16.44 -16.74 27.53
C ASN A 478 14.92 -16.74 27.75
N GLY A 479 14.20 -15.97 26.94
CA GLY A 479 12.76 -15.76 27.05
C GLY A 479 12.35 -14.32 27.40
N LEU A 480 13.32 -13.41 27.61
CA LEU A 480 13.02 -12.04 28.03
C LEU A 480 12.13 -11.26 27.05
N ASN A 481 12.28 -11.47 25.75
CA ASN A 481 11.43 -10.81 24.75
C ASN A 481 9.99 -11.35 24.80
N GLU A 482 9.83 -12.67 24.98
CA GLU A 482 8.53 -13.31 25.15
C GLU A 482 7.81 -12.80 26.39
N PHE A 483 8.55 -12.62 27.49
CA PHE A 483 8.07 -12.01 28.72
C PHE A 483 7.59 -10.57 28.46
N MET A 484 8.44 -9.69 27.92
CA MET A 484 8.05 -8.30 27.65
C MET A 484 6.85 -8.18 26.68
N VAL A 485 6.77 -9.05 25.66
CA VAL A 485 5.61 -9.07 24.74
C VAL A 485 4.34 -9.53 25.46
N ALA A 486 4.41 -10.52 26.36
CA ALA A 486 3.27 -10.94 27.16
C ALA A 486 2.80 -9.83 28.12
N GLU A 487 3.74 -9.11 28.75
CA GLU A 487 3.46 -8.01 29.68
C GLU A 487 2.73 -6.84 28.99
N VAL A 488 3.16 -6.43 27.78
CA VAL A 488 2.45 -5.36 27.05
C VAL A 488 1.07 -5.78 26.59
N VAL A 489 0.87 -7.05 26.23
CA VAL A 489 -0.46 -7.58 25.89
C VAL A 489 -1.36 -7.56 27.13
N ALA A 490 -0.84 -7.99 28.29
CA ALA A 490 -1.58 -7.95 29.56
C ALA A 490 -1.97 -6.52 29.97
N ALA A 491 -1.06 -5.55 29.79
CA ALA A 491 -1.32 -4.13 30.01
C ALA A 491 -2.24 -3.48 28.96
N GLY A 492 -2.53 -4.17 27.84
CA GLY A 492 -3.22 -3.62 26.68
C GLY A 492 -4.57 -2.98 26.99
N GLN A 493 -5.36 -3.57 27.90
CA GLN A 493 -6.65 -2.99 28.33
C GLN A 493 -6.48 -1.65 29.03
N GLN A 494 -5.50 -1.52 29.93
CA GLN A 494 -5.21 -0.28 30.66
C GLN A 494 -4.70 0.82 29.70
N LEU A 495 -3.95 0.41 28.66
CA LEU A 495 -3.42 1.30 27.64
C LEU A 495 -4.45 1.71 26.58
N GLY A 496 -5.64 1.10 26.57
CA GLY A 496 -6.68 1.29 25.56
C GLY A 496 -6.34 0.67 24.20
N ALA A 497 -5.39 -0.28 24.16
CA ALA A 497 -4.98 -0.99 22.96
C ALA A 497 -5.85 -2.25 22.74
N GLN A 498 -6.16 -2.53 21.48
CA GLN A 498 -6.86 -3.73 21.02
C GLN A 498 -5.97 -4.59 20.12
N ARG A 499 -5.04 -3.96 19.40
CA ARG A 499 -4.11 -4.63 18.49
C ARG A 499 -2.67 -4.20 18.77
N ILE A 500 -1.74 -5.14 18.67
CA ILE A 500 -0.30 -4.87 18.77
C ILE A 500 0.38 -5.44 17.54
N SER A 501 1.03 -4.59 16.74
CA SER A 501 1.94 -5.04 15.70
C SER A 501 3.31 -5.34 16.30
N LEU A 502 3.81 -6.54 16.04
CA LEU A 502 5.18 -6.97 16.31
C LEU A 502 6.13 -6.69 15.14
N ASN A 503 5.74 -5.76 14.28
CA ASN A 503 6.48 -5.33 13.10
C ASN A 503 6.57 -6.46 12.03
N PHE A 504 7.30 -6.16 10.96
CA PHE A 504 7.27 -6.88 9.70
C PHE A 504 8.29 -8.03 9.61
N ALA A 505 7.88 -9.12 8.95
CA ALA A 505 8.72 -10.23 8.53
C ALA A 505 8.80 -10.26 6.98
N MET A 506 10.00 -9.99 6.45
CA MET A 506 10.22 -9.98 4.99
C MET A 506 10.22 -11.39 4.39
N PHE A 507 9.59 -11.54 3.21
CA PHE A 507 9.58 -12.72 2.34
C PHE A 507 8.96 -13.99 2.90
N ARG A 508 8.04 -13.91 3.88
CA ARG A 508 7.33 -15.08 4.44
C ARG A 508 6.71 -15.98 3.37
N ALA A 509 5.98 -15.43 2.39
CA ALA A 509 5.33 -16.22 1.32
C ALA A 509 6.29 -17.20 0.63
N VAL A 510 7.54 -16.79 0.39
CA VAL A 510 8.57 -17.64 -0.24
C VAL A 510 9.05 -18.77 0.68
N PHE A 511 9.06 -18.54 1.99
CA PHE A 511 9.42 -19.55 3.00
C PHE A 511 8.25 -20.49 3.34
N SER A 512 7.03 -19.98 3.46
CA SER A 512 5.84 -20.79 3.79
C SER A 512 5.33 -21.63 2.62
N GLU A 513 5.51 -21.17 1.36
CA GLU A 513 5.15 -21.94 0.17
C GLU A 513 6.26 -22.92 -0.26
N GLY A 514 7.51 -22.63 0.09
CA GLY A 514 8.65 -23.53 -0.17
C GLY A 514 8.67 -24.82 0.65
N GLU A 515 7.80 -24.93 1.67
CA GLU A 515 7.60 -26.15 2.47
C GLU A 515 6.40 -27.01 2.00
N ARG A 516 5.58 -26.52 1.06
CA ARG A 516 4.52 -27.32 0.45
C ARG A 516 5.10 -28.18 -0.68
N ILE A 517 4.82 -29.48 -0.65
CA ILE A 517 5.21 -30.45 -1.68
C ILE A 517 4.66 -29.96 -3.04
N GLY A 518 5.52 -29.42 -3.93
CA GLY A 518 5.13 -28.91 -5.25
C GLY A 518 5.85 -27.66 -5.81
N ALA A 519 6.84 -27.07 -5.13
CA ALA A 519 7.47 -25.81 -5.57
C ALA A 519 8.21 -25.91 -6.93
N GLY A 520 7.75 -25.13 -7.92
CA GLY A 520 8.31 -25.05 -9.27
C GLY A 520 9.75 -24.50 -9.35
N PRO A 521 10.41 -24.56 -10.53
CA PRO A 521 11.83 -24.23 -10.70
C PRO A 521 12.20 -22.80 -10.30
N VAL A 522 11.28 -21.84 -10.51
CA VAL A 522 11.49 -20.42 -10.25
C VAL A 522 11.55 -20.11 -8.75
N LEU A 523 10.68 -20.74 -7.94
CA LEU A 523 10.68 -20.57 -6.48
C LEU A 523 11.96 -21.15 -5.84
N ARG A 524 12.49 -22.25 -6.38
CA ARG A 524 13.77 -22.83 -5.94
C ARG A 524 14.96 -21.91 -6.24
N ALA A 525 15.00 -21.29 -7.42
CA ALA A 525 16.02 -20.31 -7.76
C ALA A 525 15.96 -19.06 -6.85
N TRP A 526 14.74 -18.56 -6.58
CA TRP A 526 14.53 -17.45 -5.63
C TRP A 526 14.95 -17.81 -4.19
N ARG A 527 14.70 -19.05 -3.74
CA ARG A 527 15.20 -19.55 -2.44
C ARG A 527 16.73 -19.55 -2.37
N GLY A 528 17.43 -19.92 -3.46
CA GLY A 528 18.89 -19.84 -3.54
C GLY A 528 19.43 -18.42 -3.43
N VAL A 529 18.82 -17.47 -4.16
CA VAL A 529 19.18 -16.03 -4.10
C VAL A 529 18.90 -15.44 -2.70
N LEU A 530 17.75 -15.79 -2.11
CA LEU A 530 17.38 -15.37 -0.76
C LEU A 530 18.21 -16.04 0.34
N GLY A 531 18.72 -17.26 0.11
CA GLY A 531 19.64 -17.95 1.03
C GLY A 531 21.01 -17.28 1.12
N VAL A 532 21.49 -16.67 0.03
CA VAL A 532 22.67 -15.80 0.07
C VAL A 532 22.36 -14.50 0.80
N ALA A 533 21.17 -13.91 0.57
CA ALA A 533 20.73 -12.71 1.27
C ALA A 533 20.47 -12.94 2.77
N SER A 534 20.02 -14.12 3.19
CA SER A 534 19.74 -14.44 4.60
C SER A 534 21.01 -14.53 5.45
N ARG A 535 22.15 -14.93 4.86
CA ARG A 535 23.49 -14.84 5.49
C ARG A 535 23.88 -13.42 5.89
N PHE A 536 23.35 -12.41 5.19
CA PHE A 536 23.62 -10.99 5.46
C PHE A 536 22.47 -10.28 6.23
N PHE A 537 21.23 -10.78 6.14
CA PHE A 537 20.04 -10.03 6.61
C PHE A 537 19.14 -10.73 7.65
N GLN A 538 19.49 -11.92 8.18
CA GLN A 538 18.79 -12.61 9.29
C GLN A 538 17.25 -12.76 9.15
N LEU A 539 16.73 -12.84 7.92
CA LEU A 539 15.30 -12.73 7.59
C LEU A 539 14.44 -13.87 8.16
N GLU A 540 14.99 -15.09 8.25
CA GLU A 540 14.30 -16.26 8.77
C GLU A 540 14.10 -16.23 10.30
N SER A 541 15.00 -15.56 11.02
CA SER A 541 14.94 -15.46 12.49
C SER A 541 13.79 -14.58 12.97
N LEU A 542 13.47 -13.50 12.24
CA LEU A 542 12.38 -12.58 12.54
C LEU A 542 11.01 -13.25 12.36
N TYR A 543 10.83 -13.98 11.26
CA TYR A 543 9.61 -14.76 11.04
C TYR A 543 9.39 -15.79 12.16
N ARG A 544 10.38 -16.64 12.45
CA ARG A 544 10.27 -17.66 13.50
C ARG A 544 10.07 -17.04 14.88
N SER A 545 10.69 -15.89 15.14
CA SER A 545 10.52 -15.16 16.40
C SER A 545 9.11 -14.61 16.56
N ASN A 546 8.41 -14.22 15.49
CA ASN A 546 7.05 -13.69 15.61
C ASN A 546 5.98 -14.78 15.50
N ALA A 547 6.22 -15.84 14.71
CA ALA A 547 5.26 -16.93 14.51
C ALA A 547 4.87 -17.66 15.81
N LYS A 548 5.79 -17.75 16.77
CA LYS A 548 5.54 -18.38 18.09
C LYS A 548 4.42 -17.72 18.90
N TYR A 549 4.08 -16.46 18.59
CA TYR A 549 3.00 -15.73 19.27
C TYR A 549 1.62 -16.00 18.65
N GLY A 550 1.51 -16.78 17.58
CA GLY A 550 0.25 -16.99 16.86
C GLY A 550 -0.41 -15.69 16.35
N PRO A 551 0.30 -14.83 15.61
CA PRO A 551 -0.26 -13.58 15.09
C PRO A 551 -1.13 -13.80 13.85
N ASP A 552 -2.02 -12.84 13.61
CA ASP A 552 -2.59 -12.59 12.28
C ASP A 552 -1.52 -11.99 11.37
N TRP A 553 -1.47 -12.48 10.13
CA TRP A 553 -0.48 -12.04 9.15
C TRP A 553 -1.12 -11.11 8.12
N GLU A 554 -0.70 -9.85 8.09
CA GLU A 554 -1.17 -8.87 7.11
C GLU A 554 -0.12 -8.63 6.01
N PRO A 555 -0.44 -8.81 4.73
CA PRO A 555 0.53 -8.72 3.65
C PRO A 555 0.96 -7.27 3.39
N ARG A 556 2.27 -7.08 3.16
CA ARG A 556 2.86 -5.79 2.78
C ARG A 556 3.55 -5.86 1.43
N PHE A 557 3.50 -4.74 0.71
CA PHE A 557 3.88 -4.65 -0.70
C PHE A 557 5.02 -3.66 -0.94
N LEU A 558 5.90 -4.03 -1.87
CA LEU A 558 6.87 -3.17 -2.52
C LEU A 558 6.29 -2.70 -3.85
N CYS A 559 6.03 -1.41 -3.99
CA CYS A 559 5.56 -0.82 -5.24
C CYS A 559 6.72 -0.23 -6.06
N TYR A 560 6.71 -0.44 -7.37
CA TYR A 560 7.81 -0.07 -8.27
C TYR A 560 7.32 0.32 -9.67
N SER A 561 8.03 1.21 -10.36
CA SER A 561 7.57 1.76 -11.66
C SER A 561 7.63 0.78 -12.84
N SER A 562 8.60 -0.15 -12.84
CA SER A 562 8.76 -1.15 -13.91
C SER A 562 9.74 -2.26 -13.50
N ALA A 563 9.62 -3.46 -14.10
CA ALA A 563 10.45 -4.62 -13.75
C ALA A 563 11.96 -4.33 -13.86
N ARG A 564 12.38 -3.55 -14.87
CA ARG A 564 13.78 -3.12 -15.06
C ARG A 564 14.30 -2.21 -13.94
N ARG A 565 13.42 -1.57 -13.17
CA ARG A 565 13.80 -0.71 -12.04
C ARG A 565 13.65 -1.39 -10.68
N LEU A 566 13.05 -2.59 -10.63
CA LEU A 566 12.85 -3.33 -9.39
C LEU A 566 14.16 -3.58 -8.62
N PRO A 567 15.27 -4.04 -9.25
CA PRO A 567 16.52 -4.26 -8.49
C PRO A 567 17.04 -2.99 -7.82
N ARG A 568 16.98 -1.86 -8.53
CA ARG A 568 17.42 -0.56 -7.99
C ARG A 568 16.51 -0.06 -6.87
N VAL A 569 15.20 -0.20 -7.02
CA VAL A 569 14.23 0.18 -5.98
C VAL A 569 14.42 -0.72 -4.76
N GLY A 570 14.63 -2.03 -4.95
CA GLY A 570 14.90 -2.99 -3.88
C GLY A 570 16.20 -2.69 -3.11
N ILE A 571 17.32 -2.43 -3.80
CA ILE A 571 18.58 -2.06 -3.15
C ILE A 571 18.43 -0.77 -2.34
N VAL A 572 17.75 0.24 -2.90
CA VAL A 572 17.53 1.50 -2.19
C VAL A 572 16.59 1.32 -1.00
N ALA A 573 15.52 0.55 -1.15
CA ALA A 573 14.62 0.19 -0.05
C ALA A 573 15.39 -0.53 1.08
N GLY A 574 16.23 -1.51 0.73
CA GLY A 574 17.08 -2.22 1.69
C GLY A 574 18.11 -1.30 2.37
N ALA A 575 18.69 -0.35 1.64
CA ALA A 575 19.60 0.64 2.21
C ALA A 575 18.89 1.63 3.14
N LEU A 576 17.64 2.00 2.83
CA LEU A 576 16.83 2.86 3.69
C LEU A 576 16.42 2.14 4.98
N GLU A 577 16.03 0.87 4.89
CA GLU A 577 15.73 0.04 6.07
C GLU A 577 16.97 -0.36 6.88
N GLY A 578 18.18 0.00 6.43
CA GLY A 578 19.43 -0.33 7.12
C GLY A 578 19.84 -1.81 6.98
N PHE A 579 19.27 -2.53 6.01
CA PHE A 579 19.76 -3.85 5.61
C PHE A 579 21.08 -3.71 4.84
N VAL A 580 21.16 -2.80 3.86
CA VAL A 580 22.39 -2.60 3.08
C VAL A 580 23.32 -1.62 3.78
N PRO A 581 24.61 -1.95 3.98
CA PRO A 581 25.58 -1.05 4.58
C PRO A 581 25.65 0.26 3.78
N THR A 582 25.33 1.36 4.44
CA THR A 582 25.69 2.69 3.97
C THR A 582 26.73 3.16 4.96
N GLY A 583 27.95 3.51 4.53
CA GLY A 583 29.12 3.78 5.38
C GLY A 583 29.00 5.02 6.31
N ARG A 584 27.81 5.29 6.84
CA ARG A 584 27.48 6.29 7.84
C ARG A 584 26.60 5.62 8.89
N SER A 585 27.19 5.25 10.02
CA SER A 585 26.44 4.92 11.24
C SER A 585 25.69 6.18 11.70
N ARG A 586 24.38 6.07 11.94
CA ARG A 586 23.61 7.11 12.61
C ARG A 586 23.26 6.61 14.00
N SER A 587 23.58 7.42 15.01
CA SER A 587 23.07 7.26 16.36
C SER A 587 21.64 7.79 16.44
N LEU A 588 20.86 7.30 17.42
CA LEU A 588 19.67 7.97 17.91
C LEU A 588 20.08 9.43 18.21
N ARG A 589 19.63 10.38 17.39
CA ARG A 589 19.83 11.81 17.66
C ARG A 589 18.48 12.38 18.05
N LEU A 590 18.38 12.75 19.32
CA LEU A 590 17.38 13.71 19.75
C LEU A 590 17.78 15.06 19.12
N GLU A 591 17.02 15.50 18.13
CA GLU A 591 17.08 16.90 17.71
C GLU A 591 16.26 17.71 18.71
N ASN A 592 16.82 18.82 19.21
CA ASN A 592 16.10 19.72 20.12
C ASN A 592 14.86 20.26 19.41
N VAL A 593 13.68 20.00 20.00
CA VAL A 593 12.38 20.43 19.48
C VAL A 593 11.86 21.59 20.31
N GLY A 594 11.23 22.57 19.67
CA GLY A 594 10.64 23.69 20.38
C GLY A 594 9.52 23.27 21.33
N GLN A 595 9.41 23.92 22.49
CA GLN A 595 8.37 23.60 23.47
C GLN A 595 6.95 23.78 22.92
N GLU A 596 6.73 24.77 22.06
CA GLU A 596 5.42 25.01 21.42
C GLU A 596 4.99 23.83 20.53
N PHE A 597 5.92 23.27 19.77
CA PHE A 597 5.66 22.10 18.93
C PHE A 597 5.28 20.88 19.78
N VAL A 598 6.01 20.64 20.89
CA VAL A 598 5.73 19.53 21.81
C VAL A 598 4.34 19.69 22.43
N ALA A 599 3.98 20.91 22.86
CA ALA A 599 2.66 21.20 23.40
C ALA A 599 1.54 20.93 22.39
N GLU A 600 1.72 21.33 21.13
CA GLU A 600 0.74 21.08 20.07
C GLU A 600 0.64 19.60 19.69
N ALA A 601 1.76 18.88 19.61
CA ALA A 601 1.76 17.44 19.40
C ALA A 601 0.98 16.71 20.50
N LYS A 602 1.19 17.10 21.77
CA LYS A 602 0.45 16.58 22.93
C LYS A 602 -1.05 16.85 22.82
N ARG A 603 -1.45 18.08 22.44
CA ARG A 603 -2.88 18.42 22.22
C ARG A 603 -3.53 17.52 21.16
N ILE A 604 -2.82 17.25 20.05
CA ILE A 604 -3.30 16.36 18.99
C ILE A 604 -3.48 14.93 19.53
N ASP A 605 -2.49 14.40 20.25
CA ASP A 605 -2.54 13.05 20.80
C ASP A 605 -3.68 12.88 21.83
N GLU A 606 -3.89 13.87 22.71
CA GLU A 606 -5.00 13.89 23.67
C GLU A 606 -6.36 13.96 22.98
N SER A 607 -6.49 14.77 21.91
CA SER A 607 -7.72 14.85 21.12
C SER A 607 -8.05 13.53 20.44
N SER A 608 -7.02 12.84 19.93
CA SER A 608 -7.13 11.50 19.35
C SER A 608 -7.50 10.45 20.39
N ALA A 609 -7.10 10.58 21.66
CA ALA A 609 -7.55 9.64 22.69
C ALA A 609 -9.05 9.82 23.03
N LYS A 610 -9.55 11.07 23.04
CA LYS A 610 -10.91 11.42 23.52
C LYS A 610 -12.04 11.31 22.51
N ALA A 611 -11.77 11.36 21.20
CA ALA A 611 -12.84 11.38 20.20
C ALA A 611 -13.78 10.13 20.27
N VAL A 612 -15.09 10.31 20.17
CA VAL A 612 -16.02 9.16 20.13
C VAL A 612 -15.95 8.53 18.71
N PRO A 613 -16.02 7.20 18.54
CA PRO A 613 -16.12 6.59 17.22
C PRO A 613 -17.22 7.27 16.40
N LYS A 614 -16.90 7.70 15.19
CA LYS A 614 -17.87 8.37 14.31
C LYS A 614 -19.03 7.41 14.08
N ALA A 615 -20.18 7.69 14.69
CA ALA A 615 -21.34 6.82 14.60
C ALA A 615 -21.68 6.58 13.13
N ALA A 616 -21.79 5.32 12.72
CA ALA A 616 -22.18 4.96 11.36
C ALA A 616 -23.43 5.75 10.96
N ARG A 617 -23.37 6.46 9.83
CA ARG A 617 -24.47 7.31 9.37
C ARG A 617 -25.66 6.42 9.05
N ARG A 618 -26.64 6.38 9.96
CA ARG A 618 -27.87 5.59 9.79
C ARG A 618 -28.67 6.15 8.60
N PRO A 619 -29.24 5.29 7.73
CA PRO A 619 -30.19 5.73 6.72
C PRO A 619 -31.35 6.51 7.33
N GLU A 620 -31.90 7.46 6.60
CA GLU A 620 -32.97 8.35 7.09
C GLU A 620 -34.18 7.57 7.65
N GLN A 621 -34.61 6.52 6.95
CA GLN A 621 -35.72 5.66 7.40
C GLN A 621 -35.46 4.98 8.75
N VAL A 622 -34.21 4.60 9.03
CA VAL A 622 -33.82 4.01 10.32
C VAL A 622 -33.86 5.08 11.41
N ARG A 623 -33.40 6.31 11.11
CA ARG A 623 -33.45 7.43 12.06
C ARG A 623 -34.89 7.78 12.46
N VAL A 624 -35.80 7.84 11.49
CA VAL A 624 -37.22 8.09 11.75
C VAL A 624 -37.83 6.98 12.62
N ARG A 625 -37.53 5.71 12.33
CA ARG A 625 -38.03 4.57 13.12
C ARG A 625 -37.47 4.54 14.55
N VAL A 626 -36.22 4.94 14.74
CA VAL A 626 -35.62 5.11 16.08
C VAL A 626 -36.31 6.23 16.84
N ALA A 627 -36.55 7.38 16.21
CA ALA A 627 -37.30 8.48 16.87
C ALA A 627 -38.72 8.07 17.28
N LYS A 628 -39.40 7.25 16.46
CA LYS A 628 -40.70 6.66 16.80
C LYS A 628 -40.63 5.64 17.92
N LEU A 629 -39.54 4.85 17.98
CA LEU A 629 -39.27 3.94 19.09
C LEU A 629 -39.08 4.71 20.41
N ASP A 630 -38.35 5.82 20.37
CA ASP A 630 -38.16 6.67 21.55
C ASP A 630 -39.50 7.29 21.98
N LYS A 631 -40.33 7.74 21.02
CA LYS A 631 -41.69 8.23 21.32
C LYS A 631 -42.59 7.16 21.97
N LEU A 632 -42.47 5.88 21.58
CA LEU A 632 -43.21 4.81 22.25
C LEU A 632 -42.78 4.66 23.71
N ARG A 633 -41.46 4.73 23.97
CA ARG A 633 -40.92 4.69 25.35
C ARG A 633 -41.38 5.88 26.18
N ASP A 634 -41.41 7.07 25.60
CA ASP A 634 -41.89 8.29 26.28
C ASP A 634 -43.37 8.19 26.65
N LEU A 635 -44.16 7.46 25.87
CA LEU A 635 -45.57 7.14 26.16
C LEU A 635 -45.74 5.95 27.12
N GLY A 636 -44.66 5.41 27.68
CA GLY A 636 -44.69 4.26 28.58
C GLY A 636 -44.96 2.91 27.90
N ILE A 637 -44.92 2.85 26.56
CA ILE A 637 -45.12 1.62 25.80
C ILE A 637 -43.77 0.99 25.54
N ASP A 638 -43.53 -0.20 26.10
CA ASP A 638 -42.32 -0.97 25.80
C ASP A 638 -42.33 -1.43 24.33
N PRO A 639 -41.37 -1.01 23.49
CA PRO A 639 -41.29 -1.43 22.09
C PRO A 639 -40.85 -2.90 21.91
N TYR A 640 -40.35 -3.57 22.96
CA TYR A 640 -39.85 -4.94 22.96
C TYR A 640 -40.24 -5.71 24.25
N PRO A 641 -41.54 -5.89 24.52
CA PRO A 641 -41.98 -6.58 25.73
C PRO A 641 -41.54 -8.05 25.72
N VAL A 642 -41.32 -8.61 26.91
CA VAL A 642 -40.89 -10.01 27.13
C VAL A 642 -41.86 -11.02 26.50
N GLY A 643 -43.12 -10.66 26.31
CA GLY A 643 -44.05 -11.45 25.51
C GLY A 643 -45.45 -10.85 25.39
N PHE A 644 -46.24 -11.45 24.49
CA PHE A 644 -47.67 -11.19 24.32
C PHE A 644 -48.40 -12.54 24.21
N ARG A 645 -49.35 -12.79 25.11
CA ARG A 645 -50.14 -14.03 25.12
C ARG A 645 -51.15 -13.99 23.99
N ARG A 646 -50.80 -14.57 22.84
CA ARG A 646 -51.74 -14.80 21.73
C ARG A 646 -52.60 -16.03 22.02
N GLU A 647 -53.91 -15.91 21.84
CA GLU A 647 -54.88 -16.99 22.06
C GLU A 647 -55.44 -17.52 20.73
N ASP A 648 -55.55 -16.65 19.72
CA ASP A 648 -56.15 -16.98 18.43
C ASP A 648 -55.17 -16.82 17.26
N LEU A 649 -55.32 -17.68 16.26
CA LEU A 649 -54.62 -17.60 14.98
C LEU A 649 -55.46 -16.85 13.95
N LEU A 650 -54.83 -15.97 13.17
CA LEU A 650 -55.54 -15.15 12.19
C LEU A 650 -56.31 -15.99 11.15
N GLY A 651 -55.67 -17.04 10.62
CA GLY A 651 -56.26 -17.94 9.63
C GLY A 651 -57.42 -18.77 10.18
N ASP A 652 -57.45 -19.03 11.48
CA ASP A 652 -58.57 -19.75 12.12
C ASP A 652 -59.79 -18.86 12.24
N ILE A 653 -59.58 -17.59 12.60
CA ILE A 653 -60.64 -16.57 12.62
C ILE A 653 -61.21 -16.37 11.22
N VAL A 654 -60.34 -16.23 10.21
CA VAL A 654 -60.77 -16.07 8.81
C VAL A 654 -61.62 -17.25 8.34
N ARG A 655 -61.24 -18.48 8.68
CA ARG A 655 -62.02 -19.69 8.33
C ARG A 655 -63.34 -19.78 9.09
N LYS A 656 -63.34 -19.48 10.40
CA LYS A 656 -64.53 -19.59 11.26
C LYS A 656 -65.61 -18.56 10.92
N TYR A 657 -65.22 -17.39 10.40
CA TYR A 657 -66.12 -16.26 10.16
C TYR A 657 -66.16 -15.82 8.67
N ALA A 658 -65.89 -16.74 7.74
CA ALA A 658 -65.82 -16.44 6.32
C ALA A 658 -67.14 -15.89 5.74
N ASP A 659 -68.29 -16.34 6.28
CA ASP A 659 -69.62 -16.09 5.72
C ASP A 659 -70.38 -14.92 6.38
N LEU A 660 -69.69 -14.05 7.11
CA LEU A 660 -70.32 -12.88 7.74
C LEU A 660 -70.72 -11.81 6.70
N GLY A 661 -71.96 -11.32 6.77
CA GLY A 661 -72.43 -10.19 5.96
C GLY A 661 -71.75 -8.85 6.31
N PRO A 662 -71.87 -7.81 5.48
CA PRO A 662 -71.31 -6.47 5.77
C PRO A 662 -71.83 -5.86 7.08
N ASP A 663 -70.97 -5.11 7.77
CA ASP A 663 -71.26 -4.42 9.04
C ASP A 663 -71.77 -5.33 10.19
N SER A 664 -71.41 -6.60 10.13
CA SER A 664 -71.76 -7.60 11.15
C SER A 664 -70.88 -7.47 12.39
N ARG A 665 -71.49 -7.64 13.57
CA ARG A 665 -70.80 -7.68 14.87
C ARG A 665 -71.09 -8.99 15.56
N THR A 666 -70.05 -9.80 15.79
CA THR A 666 -70.23 -11.16 16.36
C THR A 666 -70.24 -11.18 17.90
N GLY A 667 -69.72 -10.13 18.54
CA GLY A 667 -69.47 -10.09 19.98
C GLY A 667 -68.31 -10.98 20.46
N HIS A 668 -67.78 -11.86 19.61
CA HIS A 668 -66.69 -12.77 19.98
C HIS A 668 -65.37 -12.00 20.12
N ARG A 669 -64.82 -11.98 21.34
CA ARG A 669 -63.50 -11.41 21.59
C ARG A 669 -62.41 -12.37 21.17
N VAL A 670 -61.33 -11.83 20.61
CA VAL A 670 -60.14 -12.55 20.18
C VAL A 670 -58.89 -11.81 20.64
N ARG A 671 -57.79 -12.54 20.81
CA ARG A 671 -56.47 -11.99 21.14
C ARG A 671 -55.43 -12.50 20.16
N VAL A 672 -55.06 -11.64 19.22
CA VAL A 672 -54.23 -11.97 18.05
C VAL A 672 -52.95 -11.17 18.02
N ALA A 673 -51.92 -11.67 17.34
CA ALA A 673 -50.68 -10.94 17.11
C ALA A 673 -50.16 -11.19 15.70
N GLY A 674 -49.53 -10.17 15.10
CA GLY A 674 -48.99 -10.30 13.75
C GLY A 674 -48.18 -9.09 13.30
N ARG A 675 -47.53 -9.25 12.15
CA ARG A 675 -46.76 -8.21 11.48
C ARG A 675 -47.66 -7.28 10.69
N VAL A 676 -47.51 -5.97 10.88
CA VAL A 676 -48.21 -4.95 10.10
C VAL A 676 -47.70 -4.95 8.65
N LEU A 677 -48.56 -5.33 7.71
CA LEU A 677 -48.27 -5.34 6.27
C LEU A 677 -48.79 -4.10 5.55
N ALA A 678 -49.87 -3.52 6.05
CA ALA A 678 -50.48 -2.33 5.50
C ALA A 678 -51.05 -1.50 6.64
N LEU A 679 -50.99 -0.19 6.50
CA LEU A 679 -51.52 0.78 7.45
C LEU A 679 -52.19 1.91 6.67
N ARG A 680 -53.43 2.24 7.02
CA ARG A 680 -54.21 3.32 6.40
C ARG A 680 -54.98 4.08 7.47
N THR A 681 -54.93 5.40 7.43
CA THR A 681 -55.67 6.27 8.36
C THR A 681 -56.68 7.09 7.58
N LEU A 682 -57.94 7.04 8.02
CA LEU A 682 -59.09 7.73 7.43
C LEU A 682 -59.82 8.50 8.53
N GLY A 683 -59.35 9.73 8.80
CA GLY A 683 -59.91 10.59 9.85
C GLY A 683 -59.81 9.95 11.24
N GLY A 684 -60.95 9.59 11.83
CA GLY A 684 -61.04 8.93 13.13
C GLY A 684 -60.71 7.43 13.12
N LEU A 685 -60.76 6.76 11.97
CA LEU A 685 -60.47 5.33 11.86
C LEU A 685 -59.06 5.03 11.35
N CYS A 686 -58.41 4.02 11.90
CA CYS A 686 -57.22 3.41 11.35
C CYS A 686 -57.50 1.95 10.98
N PHE A 687 -57.10 1.57 9.77
CA PHE A 687 -57.12 0.19 9.31
C PHE A 687 -55.69 -0.31 9.19
N ALA A 688 -55.42 -1.48 9.75
CA ALA A 688 -54.12 -2.13 9.64
C ALA A 688 -54.30 -3.58 9.24
N ARG A 689 -53.56 -4.06 8.24
CA ARG A 689 -53.56 -5.49 7.92
C ARG A 689 -52.38 -6.13 8.62
N ILE A 690 -52.66 -7.12 9.46
CA ILE A 690 -51.62 -7.90 10.14
C ILE A 690 -51.52 -9.30 9.57
N LYS A 691 -50.33 -9.89 9.66
CA LYS A 691 -50.03 -11.25 9.21
C LYS A 691 -49.30 -12.04 10.28
N ASP A 692 -49.73 -13.27 10.50
CA ASP A 692 -49.02 -14.26 11.30
C ASP A 692 -48.67 -15.47 10.43
N PHE A 693 -48.24 -16.56 11.06
CA PHE A 693 -47.96 -17.79 10.30
C PHE A 693 -49.23 -18.53 9.85
N SER A 694 -50.43 -18.14 10.26
CA SER A 694 -51.66 -18.84 9.87
C SER A 694 -52.38 -18.12 8.72
N GLY A 695 -52.33 -16.78 8.67
CA GLY A 695 -53.01 -15.99 7.66
C GLY A 695 -52.83 -14.48 7.81
N GLU A 696 -53.70 -13.72 7.15
CA GLU A 696 -53.79 -12.26 7.24
C GLU A 696 -55.19 -11.87 7.74
N LEU A 697 -55.29 -10.80 8.53
CA LEU A 697 -56.56 -10.26 9.03
C LEU A 697 -56.48 -8.73 9.13
N GLN A 698 -57.61 -8.05 8.93
CA GLN A 698 -57.70 -6.61 9.13
C GLN A 698 -57.95 -6.27 10.61
N LEU A 699 -57.31 -5.21 11.07
CA LEU A 699 -57.59 -4.52 12.32
C LEU A 699 -58.32 -3.22 12.01
N MET A 700 -59.33 -2.94 12.80
CA MET A 700 -60.09 -1.69 12.75
C MET A 700 -59.93 -1.00 14.10
N LEU A 701 -59.27 0.15 14.11
CA LEU A 701 -59.04 0.96 15.30
C LEU A 701 -59.86 2.25 15.16
N ASP A 702 -60.81 2.47 16.08
CA ASP A 702 -61.65 3.67 16.09
C ASP A 702 -61.20 4.61 17.21
N ALA A 703 -60.86 5.86 16.87
CA ALA A 703 -60.45 6.89 17.84
C ALA A 703 -61.56 7.25 18.84
N ARG A 704 -62.82 6.85 18.60
CA ARG A 704 -63.92 7.00 19.56
C ARG A 704 -63.86 5.99 20.70
N GLU A 705 -63.27 4.82 20.46
CA GLU A 705 -63.21 3.70 21.42
C GLU A 705 -61.79 3.50 21.99
N LEU A 706 -60.75 4.03 21.33
CA LEU A 706 -59.34 3.76 21.65
C LEU A 706 -58.43 4.98 21.44
N ASP A 707 -57.50 5.25 22.35
CA ASP A 707 -56.45 6.25 22.13
C ASP A 707 -55.45 5.77 21.06
N LEU A 708 -55.40 6.50 19.94
CA LEU A 708 -54.55 6.20 18.79
C LEU A 708 -53.26 7.02 18.76
N THR A 709 -52.95 7.81 19.79
CA THR A 709 -51.77 8.68 19.84
C THR A 709 -50.47 7.87 19.72
N GLY A 710 -50.33 6.81 20.52
CA GLY A 710 -49.21 5.89 20.45
C GLY A 710 -49.16 5.11 19.13
N TRP A 711 -50.33 4.72 18.60
CA TRP A 711 -50.43 3.95 17.36
C TRP A 711 -49.95 4.77 16.16
N ARG A 712 -50.50 5.97 15.97
CA ARG A 712 -50.17 6.88 14.87
C ARG A 712 -48.73 7.40 14.96
N GLY A 713 -48.24 7.62 16.18
CA GLY A 713 -46.90 8.12 16.44
C GLY A 713 -45.80 7.06 16.37
N GLY A 714 -46.11 5.80 16.68
CA GLY A 714 -45.09 4.78 16.95
C GLY A 714 -45.10 3.55 16.02
N VAL A 715 -46.25 3.18 15.45
CA VAL A 715 -46.39 1.95 14.65
C VAL A 715 -46.11 2.21 13.17
N ASP A 716 -45.28 1.35 12.57
CA ASP A 716 -44.87 1.37 11.17
C ASP A 716 -45.10 0.02 10.47
N LEU A 717 -45.02 0.03 9.14
CA LEU A 717 -44.95 -1.20 8.35
C LEU A 717 -43.79 -2.08 8.81
N GLY A 718 -44.08 -3.36 8.99
CA GLY A 718 -43.15 -4.38 9.44
C GLY A 718 -43.02 -4.51 10.95
N ASP A 719 -43.61 -3.63 11.76
CA ASP A 719 -43.69 -3.84 13.21
C ASP A 719 -44.57 -5.06 13.53
N HIS A 720 -44.28 -5.75 14.63
CA HIS A 720 -45.20 -6.73 15.20
C HIS A 720 -46.07 -6.05 16.25
N VAL A 721 -47.37 -6.31 16.19
CA VAL A 721 -48.37 -5.80 17.13
C VAL A 721 -49.18 -6.96 17.68
N GLY A 722 -49.57 -6.84 18.95
CA GLY A 722 -50.54 -7.70 19.61
C GLY A 722 -51.79 -6.89 19.91
N VAL A 723 -52.97 -7.46 19.67
CA VAL A 723 -54.25 -6.79 19.89
C VAL A 723 -55.28 -7.71 20.52
N SER A 724 -56.18 -7.12 21.30
CA SER A 724 -57.41 -7.75 21.77
C SER A 724 -58.60 -6.94 21.28
N GLY A 725 -59.66 -7.62 20.84
CA GLY A 725 -60.81 -6.94 20.26
C GLY A 725 -61.92 -7.90 19.84
N ARG A 726 -62.98 -7.36 19.23
CA ARG A 726 -64.15 -8.14 18.78
C ARG A 726 -64.08 -8.43 17.28
N VAL A 727 -64.47 -9.63 16.86
CA VAL A 727 -64.60 -9.98 15.44
C VAL A 727 -65.82 -9.28 14.85
N VAL A 728 -65.58 -8.49 13.80
CA VAL A 728 -66.59 -7.70 13.07
C VAL A 728 -66.32 -7.78 11.57
N THR A 729 -67.26 -7.31 10.74
CA THR A 729 -66.96 -6.96 9.34
C THR A 729 -67.07 -5.46 9.15
N SER A 730 -66.23 -4.89 8.30
CA SER A 730 -66.35 -3.48 7.92
C SER A 730 -67.64 -3.25 7.11
N ARG A 731 -68.02 -1.98 6.89
CA ARG A 731 -69.14 -1.62 5.98
C ARG A 731 -69.00 -2.16 4.56
N ARG A 732 -67.77 -2.50 4.14
CA ARG A 732 -67.49 -3.09 2.82
C ARG A 732 -67.48 -4.63 2.84
N GLY A 733 -67.82 -5.25 3.97
CA GLY A 733 -67.81 -6.71 4.15
C GLY A 733 -66.46 -7.30 4.54
N GLU A 734 -65.38 -6.51 4.65
CA GLU A 734 -64.07 -7.07 5.01
C GLU A 734 -63.99 -7.46 6.49
N LEU A 735 -63.70 -8.75 6.76
CA LEU A 735 -63.54 -9.31 8.10
C LEU A 735 -62.39 -8.61 8.86
N SER A 736 -62.70 -8.12 10.05
CA SER A 736 -61.82 -7.29 10.86
C SER A 736 -61.92 -7.60 12.35
N VAL A 737 -60.89 -7.23 13.12
CA VAL A 737 -60.99 -7.12 14.58
C VAL A 737 -61.16 -5.65 14.95
N LEU A 738 -62.29 -5.30 15.56
CA LEU A 738 -62.47 -4.01 16.21
C LEU A 738 -61.63 -4.01 17.49
N VAL A 739 -60.56 -3.23 17.50
CA VAL A 739 -59.50 -3.28 18.53
C VAL A 739 -59.95 -2.54 19.78
N ASP A 740 -59.95 -3.24 20.92
CA ASP A 740 -60.15 -2.67 22.25
C ASP A 740 -58.82 -2.27 22.89
N GLU A 741 -57.79 -3.09 22.69
CA GLU A 741 -56.46 -2.92 23.29
C GLU A 741 -55.39 -3.34 22.29
N TRP A 742 -54.25 -2.66 22.32
CA TRP A 742 -53.11 -3.00 21.47
C TRP A 742 -51.78 -2.73 22.18
N THR A 743 -50.74 -3.42 21.71
CA THR A 743 -49.35 -3.14 22.08
C THR A 743 -48.41 -3.48 20.93
N VAL A 744 -47.24 -2.84 20.88
CA VAL A 744 -46.14 -3.28 20.02
C VAL A 744 -45.48 -4.47 20.69
N THR A 745 -45.30 -5.56 19.95
CA THR A 745 -44.61 -6.76 20.46
C THR A 745 -43.19 -6.89 19.94
N ALA A 746 -42.89 -6.25 18.81
CA ALA A 746 -41.51 -5.99 18.39
C ALA A 746 -41.46 -4.83 17.39
N LYS A 747 -40.76 -3.74 17.76
CA LYS A 747 -40.50 -2.63 16.85
C LYS A 747 -39.50 -3.01 15.76
N CYS A 748 -39.85 -2.74 14.51
CA CYS A 748 -38.99 -2.94 13.34
C CYS A 748 -38.24 -1.63 13.03
N LEU A 749 -36.91 -1.65 13.16
CA LEU A 749 -36.05 -0.48 12.87
C LEU A 749 -35.57 -0.43 11.42
N HIS A 750 -35.68 -1.54 10.70
CA HIS A 750 -35.30 -1.65 9.31
C HIS A 750 -36.56 -1.76 8.42
N PRO A 751 -36.63 -1.04 7.30
CA PRO A 751 -37.75 -1.17 6.38
C PRO A 751 -37.81 -2.60 5.81
N LEU A 752 -39.03 -3.11 5.61
CA LEU A 752 -39.22 -4.33 4.83
C LEU A 752 -38.89 -4.08 3.35
N PRO A 753 -38.35 -5.07 2.62
CA PRO A 753 -38.20 -5.01 1.17
C PRO A 753 -39.54 -4.71 0.50
N ASP A 754 -39.48 -4.05 -0.66
CA ASP A 754 -40.66 -3.74 -1.46
C ASP A 754 -41.41 -5.04 -1.82
N LYS A 755 -42.70 -5.10 -1.47
CA LYS A 755 -43.58 -6.25 -1.73
C LYS A 755 -43.68 -6.61 -3.22
N ARG A 756 -43.51 -5.64 -4.13
CA ARG A 756 -43.58 -5.86 -5.59
C ARG A 756 -42.27 -6.35 -6.19
N LYS A 757 -41.13 -5.87 -5.67
CA LYS A 757 -39.81 -6.28 -6.15
C LYS A 757 -39.30 -7.55 -5.46
N GLY A 758 -39.74 -7.81 -4.22
CA GLY A 758 -39.34 -8.96 -3.43
C GLY A 758 -37.82 -9.02 -3.17
N LEU A 759 -37.39 -10.12 -2.55
CA LEU A 759 -35.99 -10.55 -2.58
C LEU A 759 -35.84 -11.51 -3.75
N THR A 760 -35.46 -11.01 -4.93
CA THR A 760 -35.32 -11.84 -6.14
C THR A 760 -33.97 -12.56 -6.20
N ASP A 761 -32.93 -11.91 -5.69
CA ASP A 761 -31.58 -12.46 -5.67
C ASP A 761 -31.48 -13.71 -4.78
N PRO A 762 -31.12 -14.89 -5.35
CA PRO A 762 -31.00 -16.13 -4.60
C PRO A 762 -30.02 -16.06 -3.42
N GLU A 763 -28.89 -15.36 -3.57
CA GLU A 763 -27.89 -15.25 -2.49
C GLU A 763 -28.45 -14.45 -1.30
N THR A 764 -29.10 -13.32 -1.57
CA THR A 764 -29.72 -12.47 -0.56
C THR A 764 -30.85 -13.22 0.17
N ARG A 765 -31.66 -14.02 -0.53
CA ARG A 765 -32.70 -14.87 0.09
C ARG A 765 -32.10 -15.89 1.06
N VAL A 766 -30.94 -16.47 0.74
CA VAL A 766 -30.25 -17.42 1.62
C VAL A 766 -29.67 -16.71 2.84
N ARG A 767 -28.98 -15.58 2.63
CA ARG A 767 -28.35 -14.80 3.72
C ARG A 767 -29.36 -14.15 4.66
N GLN A 768 -30.51 -13.72 4.14
CA GLN A 768 -31.57 -13.05 4.88
C GLN A 768 -32.86 -13.88 4.90
N ARG A 769 -32.73 -15.19 5.20
CA ARG A 769 -33.85 -16.13 5.14
C ARG A 769 -35.05 -15.70 5.99
N TYR A 770 -34.81 -15.10 7.16
CA TYR A 770 -35.87 -14.56 8.02
C TYR A 770 -36.73 -13.51 7.30
N LEU A 771 -36.13 -12.71 6.41
CA LEU A 771 -36.81 -11.67 5.65
C LEU A 771 -37.58 -12.27 4.47
N ASP A 772 -36.97 -13.23 3.77
CA ASP A 772 -37.62 -14.01 2.70
C ASP A 772 -38.88 -14.72 3.23
N LEU A 773 -38.81 -15.37 4.39
CA LEU A 773 -39.97 -16.00 5.04
C LEU A 773 -41.08 -15.00 5.41
N ALA A 774 -40.73 -13.74 5.69
CA ALA A 774 -41.71 -12.71 6.03
C ALA A 774 -42.45 -12.18 4.78
N VAL A 775 -41.72 -11.94 3.69
CA VAL A 775 -42.26 -11.30 2.48
C VAL A 775 -42.77 -12.27 1.42
N ASN A 776 -42.25 -13.50 1.35
CA ASN A 776 -42.58 -14.48 0.32
C ASN A 776 -43.47 -15.63 0.87
N PRO A 777 -44.76 -15.67 0.51
CA PRO A 777 -45.69 -16.71 0.96
C PRO A 777 -45.28 -18.14 0.57
N GLU A 778 -44.72 -18.34 -0.62
CA GLU A 778 -44.29 -19.67 -1.09
C GLU A 778 -43.15 -20.22 -0.24
N SER A 779 -42.20 -19.35 0.15
CA SER A 779 -41.09 -19.75 1.03
C SER A 779 -41.58 -20.15 2.42
N ALA A 780 -42.58 -19.45 2.95
CA ALA A 780 -43.23 -19.80 4.22
C ALA A 780 -44.05 -21.10 4.12
N GLN A 781 -44.74 -21.34 3.00
CA GLN A 781 -45.46 -22.60 2.76
C GLN A 781 -44.48 -23.77 2.60
N MET A 782 -43.38 -23.58 1.87
CA MET A 782 -42.32 -24.58 1.70
C MET A 782 -41.72 -24.99 3.05
N LEU A 783 -41.49 -24.03 3.96
CA LEU A 783 -41.04 -24.32 5.31
C LEU A 783 -42.02 -25.24 6.07
N ARG A 784 -43.33 -24.95 6.00
CA ARG A 784 -44.36 -25.80 6.62
C ARG A 784 -44.41 -27.17 5.97
N PHE A 785 -44.41 -27.24 4.65
CA PHE A 785 -44.47 -28.48 3.91
C PHE A 785 -43.28 -29.38 4.25
N ARG A 786 -42.06 -28.83 4.30
CA ARG A 786 -40.87 -29.57 4.76
C ARG A 786 -41.03 -30.10 6.17
N SER A 787 -41.55 -29.29 7.10
CA SER A 787 -41.82 -29.76 8.47
C SER A 787 -42.85 -30.90 8.50
N THR A 788 -43.92 -30.80 7.70
CA THR A 788 -44.94 -31.84 7.59
C THR A 788 -44.38 -33.13 6.99
N VAL A 789 -43.59 -33.05 5.93
CA VAL A 789 -42.95 -34.21 5.29
C VAL A 789 -41.98 -34.89 6.26
N VAL A 790 -41.11 -34.13 6.94
CA VAL A 790 -40.19 -34.69 7.94
C VAL A 790 -40.96 -35.36 9.07
N ARG A 791 -42.04 -34.72 9.57
CA ARG A 791 -42.91 -35.32 10.58
C ARG A 791 -43.54 -36.63 10.10
N ALA A 792 -44.06 -36.67 8.87
CA ALA A 792 -44.69 -37.86 8.31
C ALA A 792 -43.69 -39.01 8.14
N VAL A 793 -42.46 -38.72 7.69
CA VAL A 793 -41.38 -39.72 7.59
C VAL A 793 -41.01 -40.25 8.97
N ARG A 794 -40.83 -39.36 9.96
CA ARG A 794 -40.53 -39.74 11.35
C ARG A 794 -41.62 -40.63 11.93
N GLU A 795 -42.89 -40.23 11.77
CA GLU A 795 -44.04 -40.99 12.24
C GLU A 795 -44.06 -42.40 11.63
N ARG A 796 -43.80 -42.51 10.31
CA ARG A 796 -43.76 -43.80 9.64
C ARG A 796 -42.62 -44.69 10.13
N LEU A 797 -41.44 -44.13 10.39
CA LEU A 797 -40.31 -44.87 10.94
C LEU A 797 -40.57 -45.29 12.39
N HIS A 798 -41.17 -44.40 13.19
CA HIS A 798 -41.54 -44.69 14.58
C HIS A 798 -42.57 -45.82 14.66
N GLN A 799 -43.54 -45.86 13.75
CA GLN A 799 -44.48 -46.98 13.61
C GLN A 799 -43.82 -48.31 13.20
N GLY A 800 -42.61 -48.26 12.64
CA GLY A 800 -41.81 -49.43 12.29
C GLY A 800 -40.74 -49.76 13.32
N ASP A 801 -40.90 -49.31 14.57
CA ASP A 801 -39.99 -49.52 15.69
C ASP A 801 -38.56 -48.99 15.48
N TYR A 802 -38.37 -48.02 14.58
CA TYR A 802 -37.07 -47.33 14.43
C TYR A 802 -36.86 -46.30 15.54
N LEU A 803 -35.66 -46.26 16.10
CA LEU A 803 -35.25 -45.24 17.07
C LEU A 803 -34.72 -43.99 16.35
N GLU A 804 -35.31 -42.83 16.66
CA GLU A 804 -34.79 -41.55 16.19
C GLU A 804 -33.60 -41.09 17.04
N VAL A 805 -32.47 -40.77 16.39
CA VAL A 805 -31.24 -40.35 17.08
C VAL A 805 -30.69 -39.04 16.52
N GLU A 806 -30.43 -38.09 17.41
CA GLU A 806 -29.72 -36.86 17.09
C GLU A 806 -28.20 -37.11 17.08
N THR A 807 -27.58 -36.96 15.90
CA THR A 807 -26.11 -37.07 15.78
C THR A 807 -25.43 -35.70 15.88
N PRO A 808 -24.17 -35.61 16.35
CA PRO A 808 -23.48 -34.34 16.55
C PRO A 808 -23.39 -33.47 15.29
N MET A 809 -23.74 -32.18 15.43
CA MET A 809 -23.62 -31.18 14.35
C MET A 809 -22.19 -30.76 14.10
N LEU A 810 -21.37 -30.71 15.16
CA LEU A 810 -19.93 -30.50 15.08
C LEU A 810 -19.25 -31.84 15.37
N GLN A 811 -18.35 -32.24 14.47
CA GLN A 811 -17.69 -33.54 14.49
C GLN A 811 -16.18 -33.34 14.56
N THR A 812 -15.46 -34.25 15.21
CA THR A 812 -13.99 -34.21 15.29
C THR A 812 -13.32 -34.70 14.00
N VAL A 813 -14.07 -35.42 13.17
CA VAL A 813 -13.64 -35.93 11.86
C VAL A 813 -14.60 -35.39 10.82
N HIS A 814 -14.08 -34.98 9.67
CA HIS A 814 -14.91 -34.61 8.53
C HIS A 814 -15.47 -35.90 7.91
N GLY A 815 -16.77 -36.15 8.07
CA GLY A 815 -17.49 -37.19 7.31
C GLY A 815 -17.93 -36.67 5.94
N GLY A 816 -18.15 -37.56 4.97
CA GLY A 816 -18.72 -37.24 3.65
C GLY A 816 -17.69 -36.99 2.52
N ALA A 817 -18.02 -37.44 1.31
CA ALA A 817 -17.19 -37.30 0.10
C ALA A 817 -17.11 -35.85 -0.44
N ASN A 818 -16.08 -35.55 -1.26
CA ASN A 818 -15.81 -34.41 -2.17
C ASN A 818 -16.18 -32.96 -1.78
N ALA A 819 -16.83 -32.69 -0.65
CA ALA A 819 -17.20 -31.35 -0.22
C ALA A 819 -16.07 -30.71 0.60
N ARG A 820 -15.78 -29.44 0.34
CA ARG A 820 -14.83 -28.66 1.14
C ARG A 820 -15.40 -28.48 2.56
N PRO A 821 -14.71 -28.93 3.62
CA PRO A 821 -15.26 -28.91 4.96
C PRO A 821 -15.30 -27.49 5.55
N PHE A 822 -16.35 -27.20 6.32
CA PHE A 822 -16.39 -26.04 7.21
C PHE A 822 -15.64 -26.38 8.50
N VAL A 823 -14.69 -25.52 8.87
CA VAL A 823 -13.79 -25.73 10.01
C VAL A 823 -14.07 -24.67 11.06
N THR A 824 -14.19 -25.09 12.31
CA THR A 824 -14.31 -24.21 13.48
C THR A 824 -13.49 -24.78 14.64
N HIS A 825 -13.48 -24.09 15.78
CA HIS A 825 -12.72 -24.45 16.97
C HIS A 825 -13.62 -24.45 18.21
N ILE A 826 -13.58 -25.50 19.02
CA ILE A 826 -14.28 -25.55 20.31
C ILE A 826 -13.32 -25.17 21.44
N ASN A 827 -13.62 -24.07 22.11
CA ASN A 827 -12.70 -23.49 23.11
C ASN A 827 -12.58 -24.34 24.38
N ALA A 828 -13.65 -25.02 24.81
CA ALA A 828 -13.64 -25.80 26.04
C ALA A 828 -12.67 -26.99 26.02
N TYR A 829 -12.45 -27.58 24.84
CA TYR A 829 -11.57 -28.74 24.64
C TYR A 829 -10.37 -28.43 23.75
N ASP A 830 -10.23 -27.17 23.35
CA ASP A 830 -9.17 -26.67 22.48
C ASP A 830 -8.91 -27.59 21.27
N MET A 831 -9.98 -27.89 20.53
CA MET A 831 -9.90 -28.79 19.40
C MET A 831 -10.61 -28.26 18.16
N ARG A 832 -10.06 -28.63 17.00
CA ARG A 832 -10.68 -28.36 15.71
C ARG A 832 -11.93 -29.22 15.56
N MET A 833 -13.02 -28.57 15.16
CA MET A 833 -14.30 -29.19 14.87
C MET A 833 -14.72 -28.92 13.43
N TYR A 834 -15.49 -29.84 12.86
CA TYR A 834 -16.00 -29.78 11.50
C TYR A 834 -17.52 -29.76 11.52
N LEU A 835 -18.16 -28.96 10.66
CA LEU A 835 -19.61 -29.05 10.49
C LEU A 835 -19.97 -30.39 9.82
N ARG A 836 -20.95 -31.09 10.37
CA ARG A 836 -21.45 -32.37 9.85
C ARG A 836 -21.90 -32.22 8.40
N ILE A 837 -21.30 -33.00 7.51
CA ILE A 837 -21.74 -33.15 6.11
C ILE A 837 -22.74 -34.30 6.00
N ALA A 838 -22.48 -35.43 6.68
CA ALA A 838 -23.36 -36.59 6.73
C ALA A 838 -23.42 -37.19 8.15
N PRO A 839 -24.58 -37.72 8.59
CA PRO A 839 -24.72 -38.36 9.90
C PRO A 839 -24.17 -39.81 9.94
N GLU A 840 -23.81 -40.37 8.79
CA GLU A 840 -23.52 -41.80 8.57
C GLU A 840 -22.53 -42.41 9.58
N LEU A 841 -21.41 -41.73 9.87
CA LEU A 841 -20.40 -42.25 10.80
C LEU A 841 -20.99 -42.52 12.19
N TYR A 842 -21.81 -41.59 12.70
CA TYR A 842 -22.41 -41.72 14.02
C TYR A 842 -23.56 -42.73 14.02
N LEU A 843 -24.33 -42.82 12.93
CA LEU A 843 -25.34 -43.88 12.76
C LEU A 843 -24.69 -45.27 12.73
N LYS A 844 -23.58 -45.44 12.01
CA LYS A 844 -22.81 -46.70 12.01
C LYS A 844 -22.27 -47.07 13.40
N ARG A 845 -21.84 -46.09 14.19
CA ARG A 845 -21.40 -46.31 15.58
C ARG A 845 -22.54 -46.79 16.47
N LEU A 846 -23.77 -46.33 16.24
CA LEU A 846 -24.95 -46.82 16.95
C LEU A 846 -25.24 -48.28 16.58
N CYS A 847 -25.14 -48.64 15.29
CA CYS A 847 -25.26 -50.04 14.88
C CYS A 847 -24.20 -50.93 15.54
N VAL A 848 -22.95 -50.44 15.68
CA VAL A 848 -21.89 -51.15 16.43
C VAL A 848 -22.25 -51.32 17.91
N ALA A 849 -22.98 -50.36 18.50
CA ALA A 849 -23.47 -50.44 19.87
C ALA A 849 -24.73 -51.33 20.02
N GLY A 850 -25.24 -51.91 18.93
CA GLY A 850 -26.46 -52.73 18.94
C GLY A 850 -27.76 -51.93 19.04
N VAL A 851 -27.73 -50.64 18.72
CA VAL A 851 -28.88 -49.73 18.67
C VAL A 851 -29.58 -49.78 17.32
#